data_AF-D8TGA8-F1
#
_entry.id   AF-D8TGA8-F1
#
_cell.length_a   1.000
_cell.length_b   1.000
_cell.length_c   1.000
_cell.angle_alpha   90.00
_cell.angle_beta   90.00
_cell.angle_gamma   90.00
#
_symmetry.space_group_name_H-M   'P 1'
#
loop_
_entity.id
_entity.type
_entity.pdbx_description
1 polymer ?
#
loop_
_entity_poly.entity_id
_entity_poly.type
_entity_poly.pdbx_seq_one_letter_code
_entity_poly.pdbx_strand_id
1 'polypeptide(L)'
;MQMGRSPCCEKIGLNRGPWTREEDALLMQYVNEHGEGSWRTLPKAAASYNVPIPLYIPLKLDVCSVFVQHEKDIQAALKSSIPRKFQGAQSAGAPKSTVHFADECVVVPHPDVEQQPSTPKPSAPELQQLSTFLKSSAPVERNNSRSPEQLNLIAFRLAVLEKFATGLGKLAFVWATVVLLGGFVSNIPAKDFWTISALLLTEGTRVFSRSSELEWQQANYSLGILGFRSFLFDKSARLWEKFSGVLDHDHSEQNVSRDRLSKKPVKKDLHQGFAARRIWCVGSAYVKFLPTRIISLFMYFLQLASATVTACFSVYRLAEHGFNAQGNNTEQALTVFYAMMLAETSLFLLERTYWEFKLRYQRLLEVVTRTCELDQDDIETMKQYWYTLYSRSLNGSVFDGLGMDLIDFTVEKLQSSIREEQLGSVNILSALVSKGDSMEETQRRIGTTPGVVERLLEMITWKDPSEAEIRKAATIVIKHLVRHSHNCFRISAIPGSLEALTALLPERQEEVLEVLNRLAVDYRTCVRIGHTSGLISILVEFIQDEVRTSKEVFRQSLELLKTLADVRGDSGRSLRKKIVSVVSAVRSLQRICNLEDLELQDLAVDVIKLLATEDELRDCIGATGGVIQSLMAIFARETAPNSDHLTIAMKAGEAIIVLVLQCPNNCSRFLMHKSYRKGGVSKTLKNLINMLTKPVGVHAATILRSLCGDLNDEEKLELGAAISRIIQMVLESTDKEQQAAIGLAAAIIPWLDTRNFEQGVLSQQSRLCEKITELLSQTAPSRSLNCIRRYSVELLNSLMAKENTVKWRRSWKQCQRLPQTKKTS
;
A
#
# COMPACT_ATOMS: atom_id res chain seq x y z
N MET A 1 5.76 -45.02 -54.75
CA MET A 1 6.03 -43.59 -55.01
C MET A 1 5.72 -42.80 -53.75
N GLN A 2 6.55 -41.80 -53.46
CA GLN A 2 6.62 -41.01 -52.23
C GLN A 2 5.28 -40.38 -51.82
N MET A 3 4.96 -40.39 -50.53
CA MET A 3 4.29 -39.25 -49.90
C MET A 3 5.13 -38.82 -48.71
N GLY A 4 5.92 -37.76 -48.95
CA GLY A 4 6.74 -37.10 -47.96
C GLY A 4 5.90 -36.43 -46.89
N ARG A 5 6.51 -36.31 -45.71
CA ARG A 5 6.01 -35.54 -44.57
C ARG A 5 5.78 -34.09 -44.97
N SER A 6 4.57 -33.58 -44.75
CA SER A 6 4.30 -32.14 -44.65
C SER A 6 4.60 -31.64 -43.22
N PRO A 7 5.05 -30.38 -43.05
CA PRO A 7 5.72 -29.92 -41.84
C PRO A 7 4.73 -29.68 -40.71
N CYS A 8 5.11 -30.07 -39.49
CA CYS A 8 4.46 -29.57 -38.28
C CYS A 8 4.72 -28.07 -38.11
N CYS A 9 3.65 -27.33 -37.84
CA CYS A 9 3.57 -25.96 -37.32
C CYS A 9 3.57 -24.83 -38.36
N GLU A 10 2.37 -24.49 -38.84
CA GLU A 10 2.08 -23.13 -39.27
C GLU A 10 1.73 -22.29 -38.02
N LYS A 11 2.72 -21.50 -37.56
CA LYS A 11 2.56 -20.52 -36.48
C LYS A 11 1.83 -19.30 -37.02
N ILE A 12 0.52 -19.22 -36.83
CA ILE A 12 -0.24 -17.98 -37.04
C ILE A 12 -1.10 -17.72 -35.80
N GLY A 13 -0.74 -16.69 -35.04
CA GLY A 13 -1.67 -15.85 -34.27
C GLY A 13 -2.38 -16.40 -33.02
N LEU A 14 -1.96 -17.51 -32.40
CA LEU A 14 -2.57 -17.98 -31.14
C LEU A 14 -1.90 -17.33 -29.91
N ASN A 15 -2.66 -16.53 -29.15
CA ASN A 15 -2.24 -15.97 -27.86
C ASN A 15 -1.98 -17.11 -26.87
N ARG A 16 -0.75 -17.19 -26.34
CA ARG A 16 -0.34 -18.19 -25.33
C ARG A 16 -0.50 -17.66 -23.91
N GLY A 17 -1.62 -17.00 -23.63
CA GLY A 17 -2.01 -16.53 -22.31
C GLY A 17 -3.19 -17.33 -21.73
N PRO A 18 -3.54 -17.15 -20.45
CA PRO A 18 -4.81 -17.63 -19.91
C PRO A 18 -5.96 -17.00 -20.70
N TRP A 19 -7.02 -17.76 -20.97
CA TRP A 19 -8.17 -17.30 -21.76
C TRP A 19 -8.81 -16.07 -21.11
N THR A 20 -9.18 -15.08 -21.92
CA THR A 20 -9.99 -13.96 -21.42
C THR A 20 -11.43 -14.42 -21.19
N ARG A 21 -12.18 -13.68 -20.35
CA ARG A 21 -13.59 -14.01 -20.10
C ARG A 21 -14.43 -13.97 -21.38
N GLU A 22 -14.06 -13.13 -22.35
CA GLU A 22 -14.74 -13.07 -23.65
C GLU A 22 -14.46 -14.33 -24.50
N GLU A 23 -13.22 -14.82 -24.49
CA GLU A 23 -12.81 -16.03 -25.22
C GLU A 23 -13.48 -17.31 -24.66
N ASP A 24 -13.58 -17.39 -23.33
CA ASP A 24 -14.21 -18.52 -22.64
C ASP A 24 -15.73 -18.56 -22.86
N ALA A 25 -16.38 -17.39 -22.84
CA ALA A 25 -17.82 -17.28 -23.12
C ALA A 25 -18.19 -17.72 -24.55
N LEU A 26 -17.41 -17.28 -25.55
CA LEU A 26 -17.60 -17.68 -26.95
C LEU A 26 -17.43 -19.19 -27.15
N LEU A 27 -16.46 -19.79 -26.45
CA LEU A 27 -16.21 -21.22 -26.57
C LEU A 27 -17.27 -22.06 -25.86
N MET A 28 -17.72 -21.64 -24.67
CA MET A 28 -18.81 -22.32 -23.97
C MET A 28 -20.12 -22.27 -24.75
N GLN A 29 -20.42 -21.15 -25.38
CA GLN A 29 -21.64 -21.01 -26.19
C GLN A 29 -21.61 -21.92 -27.43
N TYR A 30 -20.46 -21.98 -28.13
CA TYR A 30 -20.28 -22.88 -29.27
C TYR A 30 -20.40 -24.36 -28.89
N VAL A 31 -19.80 -24.76 -27.75
CA VAL A 31 -19.85 -26.16 -27.25
C VAL A 31 -21.25 -26.55 -26.78
N ASN A 32 -22.00 -25.64 -26.16
CA ASN A 32 -23.39 -25.91 -25.76
C ASN A 32 -24.33 -26.12 -26.95
N GLU A 33 -24.12 -25.39 -28.05
CA GLU A 33 -25.00 -25.48 -29.24
C GLU A 33 -24.62 -26.62 -30.18
N HIS A 34 -23.33 -26.96 -30.33
CA HIS A 34 -22.84 -27.89 -31.35
C HIS A 34 -22.16 -29.16 -30.79
N GLY A 35 -21.99 -29.25 -29.47
CA GLY A 35 -21.26 -30.33 -28.79
C GLY A 35 -19.73 -30.23 -28.90
N GLU A 36 -19.02 -31.07 -28.17
CA GLU A 36 -17.57 -30.95 -27.89
C GLU A 36 -16.64 -31.15 -29.11
N GLY A 37 -17.13 -31.81 -30.18
CA GLY A 37 -16.43 -31.94 -31.46
C GLY A 37 -14.97 -32.43 -31.39
N SER A 38 -14.19 -32.14 -32.44
CA SER A 38 -12.74 -32.41 -32.47
C SER A 38 -11.96 -31.21 -31.92
N TRP A 39 -11.27 -31.40 -30.80
CA TRP A 39 -10.48 -30.39 -30.10
C TRP A 39 -9.41 -29.67 -30.94
N ARG A 40 -9.02 -30.23 -32.09
CA ARG A 40 -8.05 -29.61 -33.02
C ARG A 40 -8.68 -28.56 -33.94
N THR A 41 -9.98 -28.63 -34.21
CA THR A 41 -10.72 -27.71 -35.09
C THR A 41 -11.62 -26.76 -34.30
N LEU A 42 -11.93 -27.09 -33.05
CA LEU A 42 -12.80 -26.32 -32.14
C LEU A 42 -12.44 -24.82 -32.03
N PRO A 43 -11.17 -24.42 -31.83
CA PRO A 43 -10.85 -23.00 -31.64
C PRO A 43 -11.05 -22.16 -32.91
N LYS A 44 -10.82 -22.75 -34.10
CA LYS A 44 -11.05 -22.09 -35.39
C LYS A 44 -12.54 -21.98 -35.71
N ALA A 45 -13.33 -22.98 -35.34
CA ALA A 45 -14.77 -22.99 -35.58
C ALA A 45 -15.52 -22.01 -34.66
N ALA A 46 -15.14 -21.93 -33.38
CA ALA A 46 -15.67 -20.96 -32.43
C ALA A 46 -15.34 -19.51 -32.83
N ALA A 47 -14.15 -19.26 -33.40
CA ALA A 47 -13.75 -17.94 -33.88
C ALA A 47 -14.48 -17.47 -35.16
N SER A 48 -15.05 -18.38 -35.95
CA SER A 48 -15.80 -18.06 -37.18
C SER A 48 -17.31 -17.88 -36.97
N TYR A 49 -17.81 -18.09 -35.75
CA TYR A 49 -19.22 -17.95 -35.43
C TYR A 49 -19.57 -16.47 -35.22
N ASN A 50 -20.38 -15.91 -36.12
CA ASN A 50 -20.63 -14.47 -36.19
C ASN A 50 -22.13 -14.18 -36.03
N VAL A 51 -22.55 -13.68 -34.87
CA VAL A 51 -23.89 -13.16 -34.60
C VAL A 51 -23.77 -11.87 -33.75
N PRO A 52 -24.59 -10.84 -33.99
CA PRO A 52 -24.35 -9.48 -33.52
C PRO A 52 -24.52 -9.37 -32.00
N ILE A 53 -23.52 -8.79 -31.36
CA ILE A 53 -23.58 -8.39 -29.95
C ILE A 53 -24.50 -7.16 -29.84
N PRO A 54 -25.60 -7.21 -29.06
CA PRO A 54 -26.31 -6.00 -28.66
C PRO A 54 -25.40 -5.21 -27.71
N LEU A 55 -25.03 -4.00 -28.13
CA LEU A 55 -24.48 -2.98 -27.25
C LEU A 55 -25.53 -2.65 -26.18
N TYR A 56 -25.35 -3.16 -24.97
CA TYR A 56 -26.02 -2.64 -23.78
C TYR A 56 -25.02 -2.50 -22.65
N ILE A 57 -24.53 -1.26 -22.49
CA ILE A 57 -23.80 -0.79 -21.32
C ILE A 57 -24.86 -0.41 -20.27
N PRO A 58 -24.91 -1.03 -19.07
CA PRO A 58 -25.64 -0.45 -17.98
C PRO A 58 -24.81 0.69 -17.38
N LEU A 59 -25.02 1.90 -17.89
CA LEU A 59 -24.72 3.14 -17.18
C LEU A 59 -25.90 3.41 -16.24
N LYS A 60 -25.80 2.91 -15.01
CA LYS A 60 -26.52 3.45 -13.86
C LYS A 60 -25.53 3.62 -12.72
N LEU A 61 -24.79 4.72 -12.79
CA LEU A 61 -24.41 5.43 -11.58
C LEU A 61 -25.68 6.12 -11.09
N ASP A 62 -26.17 5.66 -9.95
CA ASP A 62 -27.15 6.37 -9.16
C ASP A 62 -26.42 7.51 -8.44
N VAL A 63 -26.40 8.69 -9.07
CA VAL A 63 -26.02 9.95 -8.43
C VAL A 63 -27.14 10.93 -8.71
N CYS A 64 -28.25 10.76 -7.98
CA CYS A 64 -29.21 11.83 -7.69
C CYS A 64 -30.20 11.37 -6.61
N SER A 65 -29.70 11.11 -5.39
CA SER A 65 -30.58 10.93 -4.23
C SER A 65 -29.94 11.38 -2.91
N VAL A 66 -29.35 12.57 -2.87
CA VAL A 66 -29.09 13.29 -1.60
C VAL A 66 -29.37 14.80 -1.68
N PHE A 67 -29.73 15.36 -2.84
CA PHE A 67 -29.88 16.81 -3.00
C PHE A 67 -31.21 17.27 -3.59
N VAL A 68 -32.34 16.72 -3.11
CA VAL A 68 -33.65 17.40 -3.24
C VAL A 68 -34.51 17.05 -2.02
N GLN A 69 -34.12 17.53 -0.83
CA GLN A 69 -35.02 17.57 0.33
C GLN A 69 -34.73 18.76 1.25
N HIS A 70 -34.15 19.84 0.73
CA HIS A 70 -33.93 21.05 1.52
C HIS A 70 -34.05 22.37 0.75
N GLU A 71 -34.68 22.36 -0.43
CA GLU A 71 -34.94 23.59 -1.20
C GLU A 71 -36.37 24.13 -0.98
N LYS A 72 -37.33 23.25 -0.67
CA LYS A 72 -38.73 23.63 -0.41
C LYS A 72 -38.96 24.21 1.00
N ASP A 73 -38.16 23.81 1.99
CA ASP A 73 -38.27 24.32 3.35
C ASP A 73 -37.57 25.69 3.53
N ILE A 74 -36.56 25.98 2.72
CA ILE A 74 -35.88 27.28 2.70
C ILE A 74 -36.73 28.33 1.97
N GLN A 75 -37.44 27.97 0.90
CA GLN A 75 -38.39 28.88 0.23
C GLN A 75 -39.68 29.13 1.04
N ALA A 76 -40.09 28.20 1.91
CA ALA A 76 -41.20 28.40 2.84
C ALA A 76 -40.81 29.29 4.04
N ALA A 77 -39.57 29.17 4.54
CA ALA A 77 -39.05 30.02 5.63
C ALA A 77 -38.75 31.46 5.18
N LEU A 78 -38.35 31.69 3.92
CA LEU A 78 -38.11 33.03 3.37
C LEU A 78 -39.39 33.85 3.12
N LYS A 79 -40.57 33.20 3.04
CA LYS A 79 -41.87 33.87 2.86
C LYS A 79 -42.53 34.31 4.18
N SER A 80 -42.05 33.87 5.35
CA SER A 80 -42.66 34.17 6.64
C SER A 80 -42.00 35.31 7.43
N SER A 81 -40.90 35.91 6.93
CA SER A 81 -40.14 36.96 7.66
C SER A 81 -40.19 38.39 7.06
N ILE A 82 -41.11 38.71 6.14
CA ILE A 82 -41.25 40.08 5.61
C ILE A 82 -42.51 40.76 6.19
N PRO A 83 -42.39 41.89 6.92
CA PRO A 83 -43.55 42.62 7.45
C PRO A 83 -44.40 43.28 6.36
N ARG A 84 -45.72 43.22 6.57
CA ARG A 84 -46.77 43.85 5.75
C ARG A 84 -46.68 45.37 5.79
N LYS A 85 -46.11 46.00 4.76
CA LYS A 85 -46.45 47.36 4.32
C LYS A 85 -45.81 47.55 2.93
N PHE A 86 -46.59 48.09 2.00
CA PHE A 86 -46.26 48.33 0.59
C PHE A 86 -46.33 47.11 -0.34
N GLN A 87 -47.54 46.80 -0.79
CA GLN A 87 -47.79 46.46 -2.20
C GLN A 87 -49.25 46.76 -2.51
N GLY A 88 -49.54 48.06 -2.65
CA GLY A 88 -50.69 48.56 -3.37
C GLY A 88 -50.25 48.97 -4.77
N ALA A 89 -51.14 48.73 -5.74
CA ALA A 89 -51.09 49.14 -7.14
C ALA A 89 -50.12 48.36 -8.04
N GLN A 90 -50.65 47.40 -8.81
CA GLN A 90 -51.14 47.68 -10.17
C GLN A 90 -51.76 46.41 -10.78
N SER A 91 -53.08 46.48 -10.96
CA SER A 91 -53.87 45.63 -11.83
C SER A 91 -53.87 46.19 -13.25
N ALA A 92 -53.80 45.32 -14.26
CA ALA A 92 -54.71 45.24 -15.43
C ALA A 92 -53.96 44.71 -16.67
N GLY A 93 -54.51 43.69 -17.33
CA GLY A 93 -54.12 43.40 -18.71
C GLY A 93 -54.27 41.97 -19.25
N ALA A 94 -55.50 41.44 -19.29
CA ALA A 94 -56.01 40.53 -20.33
C ALA A 94 -55.47 39.05 -20.39
N PRO A 95 -56.07 38.12 -21.18
CA PRO A 95 -57.10 37.20 -20.65
C PRO A 95 -56.97 35.69 -21.02
N LYS A 96 -57.62 34.87 -20.17
CA LYS A 96 -58.49 33.68 -20.42
C LYS A 96 -58.18 32.68 -21.55
N SER A 97 -57.99 31.41 -21.16
CA SER A 97 -58.88 30.23 -21.37
C SER A 97 -58.57 29.47 -22.68
N THR A 98 -58.70 28.14 -22.80
CA THR A 98 -59.86 27.26 -22.53
C THR A 98 -59.42 25.79 -22.86
N VAL A 99 -59.75 24.76 -22.07
CA VAL A 99 -60.68 23.62 -22.41
C VAL A 99 -60.02 22.41 -23.15
N HIS A 100 -60.26 21.10 -22.93
CA HIS A 100 -61.15 20.26 -22.09
C HIS A 100 -60.72 18.76 -22.16
N PHE A 101 -61.08 17.99 -21.12
CA PHE A 101 -61.73 16.65 -21.03
C PHE A 101 -61.52 15.54 -22.10
N ALA A 102 -61.35 14.26 -21.68
CA ALA A 102 -62.44 13.29 -21.40
C ALA A 102 -61.97 11.80 -21.32
N ASP A 103 -62.48 11.10 -20.30
CA ASP A 103 -63.10 9.76 -20.23
C ASP A 103 -62.50 8.40 -20.72
N GLU A 104 -62.61 7.43 -19.79
CA GLU A 104 -63.32 6.12 -19.90
C GLU A 104 -62.60 4.74 -19.97
N CYS A 105 -63.23 3.81 -19.23
CA CYS A 105 -63.41 2.35 -19.44
C CYS A 105 -62.53 1.26 -18.75
N VAL A 106 -63.14 0.67 -17.70
CA VAL A 106 -63.62 -0.74 -17.55
C VAL A 106 -62.64 -1.96 -17.54
N VAL A 107 -62.94 -2.87 -16.59
CA VAL A 107 -62.33 -4.14 -16.13
C VAL A 107 -62.71 -5.37 -17.01
N VAL A 108 -61.91 -6.48 -17.06
CA VAL A 108 -62.18 -7.94 -16.73
C VAL A 108 -60.96 -8.85 -17.21
N PRO A 109 -60.82 -10.20 -16.98
CA PRO A 109 -59.97 -10.86 -15.94
C PRO A 109 -58.94 -11.97 -16.36
N HIS A 110 -58.07 -12.36 -15.41
CA HIS A 110 -57.36 -13.64 -15.05
C HIS A 110 -57.08 -14.81 -16.05
N PRO A 111 -55.96 -15.60 -15.89
CA PRO A 111 -55.93 -16.72 -14.93
C PRO A 111 -54.57 -17.11 -14.25
N ASP A 112 -54.71 -17.80 -13.11
CA ASP A 112 -53.94 -18.90 -12.49
C ASP A 112 -52.38 -18.95 -12.48
N VAL A 113 -51.79 -19.15 -11.29
CA VAL A 113 -51.10 -20.39 -10.86
C VAL A 113 -50.49 -20.25 -9.44
N GLU A 114 -50.83 -21.27 -8.63
CA GLU A 114 -50.18 -21.84 -7.43
C GLU A 114 -50.10 -21.13 -6.06
N GLN A 115 -50.57 -21.91 -5.07
CA GLN A 115 -50.60 -21.66 -3.63
C GLN A 115 -49.37 -22.26 -2.91
N GLN A 116 -49.04 -21.61 -1.78
CA GLN A 116 -48.43 -22.10 -0.52
C GLN A 116 -47.03 -21.53 -0.16
N PRO A 117 -46.67 -21.37 1.15
CA PRO A 117 -47.50 -21.24 2.35
C PRO A 117 -47.10 -20.04 3.26
N SER A 118 -47.97 -19.75 4.22
CA SER A 118 -47.85 -18.80 5.33
C SER A 118 -46.59 -18.98 6.18
N THR A 119 -45.86 -17.89 6.45
CA THR A 119 -44.88 -17.78 7.54
C THR A 119 -45.52 -17.15 8.80
N PRO A 120 -45.16 -17.59 10.02
CA PRO A 120 -45.85 -17.17 11.25
C PRO A 120 -45.40 -15.80 11.74
N LYS A 121 -46.30 -15.08 12.41
CA LYS A 121 -45.97 -13.89 13.22
C LYS A 121 -44.97 -14.29 14.32
N PRO A 122 -43.87 -13.55 14.54
CA PRO A 122 -42.92 -13.87 15.58
C PRO A 122 -43.47 -13.55 16.97
N SER A 123 -43.16 -14.42 17.92
CA SER A 123 -43.59 -14.35 19.31
C SER A 123 -42.72 -13.37 20.12
N ALA A 124 -43.26 -12.93 21.26
CA ALA A 124 -42.71 -11.90 22.15
C ALA A 124 -41.19 -11.94 22.50
N PRO A 125 -40.47 -13.10 22.53
CA PRO A 125 -39.02 -13.07 22.77
C PRO A 125 -38.18 -12.47 21.61
N GLU A 126 -38.67 -12.43 20.37
CA GLU A 126 -37.93 -11.82 19.24
C GLU A 126 -37.94 -10.28 19.27
N LEU A 127 -38.97 -9.67 19.87
CA LEU A 127 -39.01 -8.21 20.11
C LEU A 127 -38.03 -7.77 21.22
N GLN A 128 -37.69 -8.67 22.15
CA GLN A 128 -36.65 -8.42 23.14
C GLN A 128 -35.23 -8.54 22.54
N GLN A 129 -35.01 -9.45 21.60
CA GLN A 129 -33.76 -9.51 20.83
C GLN A 129 -33.62 -8.34 19.86
N LEU A 130 -34.69 -7.91 19.18
CA LEU A 130 -34.67 -6.72 18.33
C LEU A 130 -34.49 -5.42 19.11
N SER A 131 -35.04 -5.30 20.33
CA SER A 131 -34.81 -4.11 21.17
C SER A 131 -33.42 -4.08 21.82
N THR A 132 -32.77 -5.22 22.02
CA THR A 132 -31.35 -5.29 22.40
C THR A 132 -30.43 -5.04 21.20
N PHE A 133 -30.81 -5.50 20.00
CA PHE A 133 -30.11 -5.16 18.74
C PHE A 133 -30.24 -3.67 18.41
N LEU A 134 -31.44 -3.08 18.57
CA LEU A 134 -31.70 -1.65 18.34
C LEU A 134 -31.09 -0.74 19.42
N LYS A 135 -30.88 -1.24 20.65
CA LYS A 135 -30.07 -0.55 21.67
C LYS A 135 -28.57 -0.63 21.40
N SER A 136 -28.10 -1.64 20.67
CA SER A 136 -26.70 -1.68 20.16
C SER A 136 -26.49 -0.77 18.93
N SER A 137 -27.59 -0.40 18.26
CA SER A 137 -27.64 0.61 17.19
C SER A 137 -28.27 1.92 17.66
N ALA A 138 -28.05 2.32 18.92
CA ALA A 138 -27.98 3.75 19.21
C ALA A 138 -26.91 4.34 18.29
N PRO A 139 -27.02 5.60 17.81
CA PRO A 139 -25.88 6.22 17.18
C PRO A 139 -24.75 6.07 18.19
N VAL A 140 -23.72 5.29 17.82
CA VAL A 140 -22.44 5.32 18.50
C VAL A 140 -22.23 6.81 18.71
N GLU A 141 -22.25 7.29 19.96
CA GLU A 141 -21.61 8.54 20.26
C GLU A 141 -20.22 8.34 19.68
N ARG A 142 -20.00 8.87 18.47
CA ARG A 142 -18.69 8.98 17.88
C ARG A 142 -17.98 9.75 18.96
N ASN A 143 -17.22 9.03 19.78
CA ASN A 143 -16.18 9.61 20.60
C ASN A 143 -15.50 10.55 19.63
N ASN A 144 -15.70 11.83 19.90
CA ASN A 144 -15.45 12.92 19.00
C ASN A 144 -13.92 13.00 18.90
N SER A 145 -13.32 12.06 18.18
CA SER A 145 -11.90 12.00 17.91
C SER A 145 -11.64 13.28 17.14
N ARG A 146 -11.05 14.25 17.83
CA ARG A 146 -10.81 15.58 17.31
C ARG A 146 -9.78 15.44 16.18
N SER A 147 -10.28 15.25 14.96
CA SER A 147 -9.48 15.02 13.75
C SER A 147 -8.86 16.34 13.27
N PRO A 148 -7.74 16.30 12.52
CA PRO A 148 -7.14 17.49 11.90
C PRO A 148 -8.13 18.24 10.99
N GLU A 149 -9.19 17.61 10.49
CA GLU A 149 -10.27 18.25 9.73
C GLU A 149 -11.05 19.30 10.54
N GLN A 150 -11.15 19.11 11.86
CA GLN A 150 -11.76 20.12 12.74
C GLN A 150 -10.98 21.43 12.70
N LEU A 151 -9.67 21.35 12.47
CA LEU A 151 -8.88 22.56 12.28
C LEU A 151 -9.31 23.27 10.98
N ASN A 152 -9.41 22.54 9.87
CA ASN A 152 -9.86 23.10 8.59
C ASN A 152 -11.22 23.80 8.72
N LEU A 153 -12.15 23.18 9.43
CA LEU A 153 -13.48 23.75 9.65
C LEU A 153 -13.44 25.03 10.50
N ILE A 154 -12.59 25.10 11.52
CA ILE A 154 -12.50 26.28 12.39
C ILE A 154 -11.77 27.42 11.66
N ALA A 155 -10.70 27.11 10.91
CA ALA A 155 -10.01 28.09 10.07
C ALA A 155 -10.97 28.67 9.02
N PHE A 156 -11.78 27.81 8.39
CA PHE A 156 -12.85 28.23 7.47
C PHE A 156 -13.85 29.17 8.15
N ARG A 157 -14.40 28.81 9.32
CA ARG A 157 -15.38 29.65 10.05
C ARG A 157 -14.81 31.02 10.41
N LEU A 158 -13.55 31.06 10.86
CA LEU A 158 -12.85 32.32 11.15
C LEU A 158 -12.68 33.16 9.88
N ALA A 159 -12.24 32.55 8.78
CA ALA A 159 -12.08 33.24 7.51
C ALA A 159 -13.41 33.77 6.96
N VAL A 160 -14.51 33.03 7.13
CA VAL A 160 -15.86 33.50 6.79
C VAL A 160 -16.20 34.75 7.61
N LEU A 161 -16.09 34.69 8.95
CA LEU A 161 -16.39 35.82 9.84
C LEU A 161 -15.55 37.04 9.48
N GLU A 162 -14.25 36.85 9.22
CA GLU A 162 -13.35 37.92 8.82
C GLU A 162 -13.75 38.53 7.46
N LYS A 163 -14.07 37.71 6.46
CA LYS A 163 -14.51 38.24 5.15
C LYS A 163 -15.83 39.00 5.23
N PHE A 164 -16.76 38.56 6.09
CA PHE A 164 -17.99 39.30 6.34
C PHE A 164 -17.74 40.62 7.05
N ALA A 165 -16.91 40.62 8.10
CA ALA A 165 -16.54 41.84 8.81
C ALA A 165 -15.84 42.85 7.87
N THR A 166 -14.83 42.40 7.11
CA THR A 166 -14.12 43.27 6.15
C THR A 166 -15.01 43.74 5.00
N GLY A 167 -15.96 42.92 4.54
CA GLY A 167 -16.96 43.29 3.55
C GLY A 167 -17.93 44.37 4.07
N LEU A 168 -18.42 44.21 5.30
CA LEU A 168 -19.28 45.20 5.96
C LEU A 168 -18.54 46.51 6.24
N GLY A 169 -17.26 46.47 6.63
CA GLY A 169 -16.46 47.69 6.82
C GLY A 169 -16.25 48.47 5.53
N LYS A 170 -16.01 47.77 4.40
CA LYS A 170 -15.98 48.41 3.07
C LYS A 170 -17.32 49.05 2.71
N LEU A 171 -18.43 48.34 2.99
CA LEU A 171 -19.77 48.86 2.74
C LEU A 171 -20.08 50.08 3.62
N ALA A 172 -19.70 50.04 4.90
CA ALA A 172 -19.85 51.15 5.83
C ALA A 172 -19.04 52.37 5.39
N PHE A 173 -17.82 52.17 4.86
CA PHE A 173 -17.01 53.26 4.30
C PHE A 173 -17.68 53.91 3.09
N VAL A 174 -18.16 53.11 2.13
CA VAL A 174 -18.92 53.62 0.97
C VAL A 174 -20.21 54.31 1.43
N TRP A 175 -20.95 53.72 2.35
CA TRP A 175 -22.19 54.30 2.87
C TRP A 175 -21.94 55.63 3.58
N ALA A 176 -20.83 55.76 4.31
CA ALA A 176 -20.47 57.01 4.92
C ALA A 176 -20.12 58.09 3.90
N THR A 177 -19.55 57.74 2.74
CA THR A 177 -19.41 58.72 1.64
C THR A 177 -20.77 59.16 1.11
N VAL A 178 -21.77 58.27 1.04
CA VAL A 178 -23.14 58.65 0.66
C VAL A 178 -23.75 59.62 1.68
N VAL A 179 -23.53 59.40 2.97
CA VAL A 179 -24.04 60.27 4.04
C VAL A 179 -23.28 61.61 4.09
N LEU A 180 -21.96 61.62 3.88
CA LEU A 180 -21.10 62.80 3.99
C LEU A 180 -20.91 63.60 2.68
N LEU A 181 -21.17 63.02 1.50
CA LEU A 181 -21.05 63.72 0.20
C LEU A 181 -22.38 63.81 -0.55
N GLY A 182 -23.36 62.94 -0.25
CA GLY A 182 -24.65 62.85 -0.95
C GLY A 182 -25.68 63.94 -0.61
N GLY A 183 -25.23 65.14 -0.22
CA GLY A 183 -26.12 66.28 0.06
C GLY A 183 -26.82 66.28 1.43
N PHE A 184 -26.58 65.27 2.27
CA PHE A 184 -27.17 65.19 3.61
C PHE A 184 -26.41 66.02 4.67
N VAL A 185 -25.19 66.48 4.37
CA VAL A 185 -24.33 67.23 5.32
C VAL A 185 -25.01 68.46 5.90
N SER A 186 -25.82 69.17 5.11
CA SER A 186 -26.54 70.35 5.59
C SER A 186 -27.65 70.03 6.59
N ASN A 187 -28.14 68.79 6.59
CA ASN A 187 -29.30 68.33 7.38
C ASN A 187 -28.89 67.45 8.57
N ILE A 188 -27.58 67.20 8.73
CA ILE A 188 -27.00 66.39 9.81
C ILE A 188 -26.53 67.32 10.93
N PRO A 189 -26.89 67.06 12.20
CA PRO A 189 -26.38 67.86 13.32
C PRO A 189 -24.87 67.67 13.48
N ALA A 190 -24.16 68.73 13.88
CA ALA A 190 -22.69 68.72 14.03
C ALA A 190 -22.17 67.54 14.88
N LYS A 191 -22.94 67.13 15.90
CA LYS A 191 -22.66 65.95 16.74
C LYS A 191 -22.48 64.68 15.89
N ASP A 192 -23.36 64.43 14.93
CA ASP A 192 -23.32 63.24 14.07
C ASP A 192 -22.24 63.32 13.01
N PHE A 193 -22.04 64.49 12.42
CA PHE A 193 -20.97 64.71 11.45
C PHE A 193 -19.59 64.36 12.03
N TRP A 194 -19.28 64.87 13.23
CA TRP A 194 -18.03 64.58 13.92
C TRP A 194 -17.96 63.13 14.40
N THR A 195 -19.08 62.54 14.83
CA THR A 195 -19.15 61.14 15.26
C THR A 195 -18.86 60.19 14.09
N ILE A 196 -19.48 60.39 12.93
CA ILE A 196 -19.25 59.58 11.72
C ILE A 196 -17.81 59.72 11.26
N SER A 197 -17.28 60.94 11.24
CA SER A 197 -15.89 61.21 10.84
C SER A 197 -14.89 60.52 11.78
N ALA A 198 -15.14 60.55 13.10
CA ALA A 198 -14.33 59.85 14.08
C ALA A 198 -14.42 58.32 13.91
N LEU A 199 -15.63 57.77 13.69
CA LEU A 199 -15.84 56.34 13.46
C LEU A 199 -15.15 55.84 12.19
N LEU A 200 -15.17 56.63 11.11
CA LEU A 200 -14.45 56.32 9.88
C LEU A 200 -12.93 56.33 10.05
N LEU A 201 -12.39 57.30 10.81
CA LEU A 201 -10.97 57.35 11.11
C LEU A 201 -10.55 56.12 11.94
N THR A 202 -11.31 55.79 12.99
CA THR A 202 -11.05 54.59 13.79
C THR A 202 -11.15 53.33 12.94
N GLU A 203 -12.09 53.27 12.00
CA GLU A 203 -12.23 52.14 11.08
C GLU A 203 -11.04 51.99 10.14
N GLY A 204 -10.62 53.10 9.52
CA GLY A 204 -9.44 53.14 8.66
C GLY A 204 -8.18 52.66 9.39
N THR A 205 -8.01 53.07 10.65
CA THR A 205 -6.88 52.60 11.48
C THR A 205 -6.99 51.11 11.83
N ARG A 206 -8.20 50.60 12.06
CA ARG A 206 -8.46 49.18 12.39
C ARG A 206 -8.18 48.27 11.20
N VAL A 207 -8.71 48.60 10.01
CA VAL A 207 -8.47 47.84 8.77
C VAL A 207 -6.99 47.83 8.40
N PHE A 208 -6.32 48.98 8.52
CA PHE A 208 -4.87 49.09 8.26
C PHE A 208 -4.06 48.24 9.26
N SER A 209 -4.32 48.38 10.56
CA SER A 209 -3.66 47.60 11.61
C SER A 209 -3.82 46.10 11.40
N ARG A 210 -5.03 45.64 11.04
CA ARG A 210 -5.36 44.23 10.78
C ARG A 210 -4.60 43.64 9.59
N SER A 211 -4.55 44.37 8.47
CA SER A 211 -3.78 43.95 7.29
C SER A 211 -2.30 43.79 7.59
N SER A 212 -1.74 44.69 8.41
CA SER A 212 -0.34 44.59 8.82
C SER A 212 -0.10 43.45 9.81
N GLU A 213 -0.99 43.18 10.77
CA GLU A 213 -0.83 42.11 11.76
C GLU A 213 -0.71 40.73 11.11
N LEU A 214 -1.53 40.45 10.08
CA LEU A 214 -1.48 39.19 9.33
C LEU A 214 -0.18 39.06 8.53
N GLU A 215 0.27 40.14 7.86
CA GLU A 215 1.55 40.16 7.15
C GLU A 215 2.74 39.98 8.11
N TRP A 216 2.69 40.56 9.31
CA TRP A 216 3.74 40.44 10.33
C TRP A 216 3.80 39.04 10.95
N GLN A 217 2.66 38.39 11.15
CA GLN A 217 2.64 37.00 11.62
C GLN A 217 3.20 36.07 10.54
N GLN A 218 2.79 36.22 9.28
CA GLN A 218 3.36 35.46 8.17
C GLN A 218 4.86 35.71 7.97
N ALA A 219 5.32 36.96 8.06
CA ALA A 219 6.72 37.31 7.95
C ALA A 219 7.56 36.78 9.12
N ASN A 220 7.06 36.84 10.35
CA ASN A 220 7.77 36.30 11.51
C ASN A 220 7.93 34.77 11.46
N TYR A 221 6.98 34.04 10.85
CA TYR A 221 7.05 32.58 10.73
C TYR A 221 7.74 32.10 9.44
N SER A 222 7.60 32.81 8.30
CA SER A 222 8.28 32.47 7.04
C SER A 222 9.74 32.92 7.00
N LEU A 223 10.12 33.92 7.80
CA LEU A 223 11.42 34.59 7.73
C LEU A 223 12.28 34.32 8.97
N GLY A 224 12.22 33.09 9.51
CA GLY A 224 13.17 32.62 10.52
C GLY A 224 14.63 32.73 10.05
N ILE A 225 14.90 32.72 8.74
CA ILE A 225 16.27 32.74 8.21
C ILE A 225 16.35 33.42 6.82
N LEU A 226 16.15 34.75 6.71
CA LEU A 226 16.87 35.65 5.77
C LEU A 226 16.30 37.10 5.77
N GLY A 227 17.09 38.05 6.28
CA GLY A 227 17.17 39.45 5.80
C GLY A 227 15.92 40.34 5.72
N PHE A 228 15.55 40.98 6.84
CA PHE A 228 14.59 42.10 6.95
C PHE A 228 14.85 43.32 6.03
N ARG A 229 16.02 43.41 5.36
CA ARG A 229 16.43 44.57 4.56
C ARG A 229 15.98 44.54 3.10
N SER A 230 15.73 43.38 2.49
CA SER A 230 15.31 43.32 1.07
C SER A 230 13.83 43.72 0.89
N PHE A 231 12.98 43.39 1.86
CA PHE A 231 11.54 43.62 1.77
C PHE A 231 11.12 45.09 1.89
N LEU A 232 11.84 45.88 2.72
CA LEU A 232 11.61 47.32 2.83
C LEU A 232 11.96 48.08 1.54
N PHE A 233 12.96 47.60 0.79
CA PHE A 233 13.35 48.22 -0.48
C PHE A 233 12.39 47.86 -1.62
N ASP A 234 11.84 46.65 -1.62
CA ASP A 234 11.06 46.13 -2.75
C ASP A 234 9.57 46.57 -2.74
N LYS A 235 8.98 46.86 -1.56
CA LYS A 235 7.64 47.49 -1.47
C LYS A 235 7.70 49.02 -1.61
N SER A 236 8.77 49.68 -1.15
CA SER A 236 8.95 51.12 -1.35
C SER A 236 9.26 51.49 -2.80
N ALA A 237 10.05 50.67 -3.51
CA ALA A 237 10.31 50.85 -4.95
C ALA A 237 9.04 50.71 -5.80
N ARG A 238 8.16 49.75 -5.48
CA ARG A 238 6.87 49.55 -6.20
C ARG A 238 5.83 50.63 -5.91
N LEU A 239 5.85 51.22 -4.71
CA LEU A 239 5.05 52.39 -4.39
C LEU A 239 5.61 53.65 -5.08
N TRP A 240 6.94 53.77 -5.19
CA TRP A 240 7.59 54.88 -5.89
C TRP A 240 7.37 54.83 -7.42
N GLU A 241 7.33 53.65 -8.04
CA GLU A 241 6.95 53.49 -9.45
C GLU A 241 5.46 53.83 -9.70
N LYS A 242 4.56 53.47 -8.78
CA LYS A 242 3.14 53.85 -8.87
C LYS A 242 2.89 55.34 -8.61
N PHE A 243 3.72 56.00 -7.81
CA PHE A 243 3.58 57.42 -7.49
C PHE A 243 4.27 58.33 -8.52
N SER A 244 5.40 57.90 -9.10
CA SER A 244 6.08 58.63 -10.18
C SER A 244 5.31 58.58 -11.50
N GLY A 245 4.52 57.53 -11.74
CA GLY A 245 3.60 57.44 -12.89
C GLY A 245 2.38 58.39 -12.83
N VAL A 246 2.19 59.11 -11.72
CA VAL A 246 1.08 60.09 -11.54
C VAL A 246 1.57 61.53 -11.67
N LEU A 247 2.89 61.78 -11.72
CA LEU A 247 3.44 63.13 -11.72
C LEU A 247 3.99 63.63 -13.07
N ASP A 248 3.82 62.88 -14.16
CA ASP A 248 4.32 63.30 -15.48
C ASP A 248 3.20 63.29 -16.53
N HIS A 249 2.63 64.47 -16.75
CA HIS A 249 1.83 64.79 -17.92
C HIS A 249 2.26 66.19 -18.36
N ASP A 250 3.14 66.30 -19.36
CA ASP A 250 2.67 66.72 -20.68
C ASP A 250 3.68 66.59 -21.85
N HIS A 251 3.06 66.30 -23.00
CA HIS A 251 3.44 66.51 -24.42
C HIS A 251 4.80 66.07 -24.99
N SER A 252 4.75 65.15 -25.97
CA SER A 252 4.84 65.49 -27.41
C SER A 252 5.06 64.26 -28.30
N GLU A 253 4.41 64.33 -29.45
CA GLU A 253 4.32 63.43 -30.60
C GLU A 253 5.61 62.83 -31.22
N GLN A 254 5.36 61.71 -31.92
CA GLN A 254 5.90 61.28 -33.22
C GLN A 254 7.10 60.29 -33.32
N ASN A 255 6.73 59.12 -33.87
CA ASN A 255 7.29 58.49 -35.08
C ASN A 255 8.42 57.43 -35.01
N VAL A 256 8.08 56.28 -35.62
CA VAL A 256 8.90 55.41 -36.53
C VAL A 256 9.66 54.20 -35.93
N SER A 257 9.07 53.03 -36.21
CA SER A 257 9.61 51.79 -36.82
C SER A 257 10.94 51.13 -36.39
N ARG A 258 10.82 49.79 -36.26
CA ARG A 258 11.69 48.69 -36.75
C ARG A 258 12.53 47.85 -35.77
N ASP A 259 12.25 46.54 -35.89
CA ASP A 259 13.11 45.35 -35.90
C ASP A 259 13.67 44.68 -34.62
N ARG A 260 13.23 43.40 -34.48
CA ARG A 260 13.94 42.15 -34.15
C ARG A 260 15.40 42.24 -33.66
N LEU A 261 15.76 41.49 -32.59
CA LEU A 261 16.46 40.18 -32.66
C LEU A 261 16.83 39.61 -31.26
N SER A 262 16.36 38.40 -30.98
CA SER A 262 17.06 37.19 -30.46
C SER A 262 18.06 37.17 -29.28
N LYS A 263 17.94 36.04 -28.53
CA LYS A 263 18.99 35.15 -27.96
C LYS A 263 19.42 35.31 -26.47
N LYS A 264 19.08 34.28 -25.68
CA LYS A 264 19.85 33.71 -24.54
C LYS A 264 21.12 32.97 -25.09
N PRO A 265 22.02 32.36 -24.28
CA PRO A 265 22.40 32.46 -22.84
C PRO A 265 23.95 32.49 -22.60
N VAL A 266 24.42 32.46 -21.33
CA VAL A 266 25.50 31.58 -20.75
C VAL A 266 26.46 32.26 -19.74
N LYS A 267 26.58 31.56 -18.59
CA LYS A 267 27.56 31.49 -17.47
C LYS A 267 28.95 32.20 -17.56
N LYS A 268 29.46 32.64 -16.41
CA LYS A 268 30.68 32.10 -15.73
C LYS A 268 30.97 32.76 -14.36
N ASP A 269 31.35 31.91 -13.40
CA ASP A 269 32.03 32.21 -12.13
C ASP A 269 33.36 32.94 -12.35
N LEU A 270 33.84 33.73 -11.36
CA LEU A 270 35.09 33.45 -10.61
C LEU A 270 35.48 34.55 -9.58
N HIS A 271 35.64 34.11 -8.32
CA HIS A 271 36.62 34.46 -7.26
C HIS A 271 36.93 35.89 -6.73
N GLN A 272 36.80 35.95 -5.38
CA GLN A 272 37.79 36.33 -4.34
C GLN A 272 38.13 37.81 -4.05
N GLY A 273 37.97 38.17 -2.76
CA GLY A 273 39.16 38.49 -1.95
C GLY A 273 39.16 39.80 -1.14
N PHE A 274 38.91 39.65 0.18
CA PHE A 274 39.51 40.40 1.31
C PHE A 274 39.28 41.92 1.47
N ALA A 275 38.57 42.29 2.55
CA ALA A 275 39.22 42.89 3.73
C ALA A 275 38.25 42.96 4.92
N ALA A 276 38.72 42.45 6.06
CA ALA A 276 38.03 42.36 7.33
C ALA A 276 37.96 43.68 8.10
N ARG A 277 36.97 43.85 8.98
CA ARG A 277 37.23 44.05 10.42
C ARG A 277 35.95 44.05 11.30
N ARG A 278 36.02 43.20 12.32
CA ARG A 278 35.51 43.34 13.71
C ARG A 278 34.00 43.22 13.95
N ILE A 279 33.62 41.95 14.10
CA ILE A 279 32.87 41.37 15.23
C ILE A 279 32.63 42.34 16.41
N TRP A 280 31.35 42.61 16.68
CA TRP A 280 30.79 42.52 18.03
C TRP A 280 29.73 41.42 18.01
N CYS A 281 30.12 40.24 18.50
CA CYS A 281 29.21 39.20 18.95
C CYS A 281 29.30 39.19 20.47
N VAL A 282 28.37 39.88 21.13
CA VAL A 282 28.00 39.58 22.52
C VAL A 282 26.47 39.70 22.57
N GLY A 283 25.79 38.55 22.73
CA GLY A 283 24.37 38.44 23.11
C GLY A 283 23.33 38.96 22.12
N SER A 284 23.00 38.21 21.06
CA SER A 284 21.88 38.54 20.16
C SER A 284 20.94 37.35 19.89
N ALA A 285 20.49 36.68 20.95
CA ALA A 285 19.32 35.80 20.88
C ALA A 285 18.06 36.45 21.49
N TYR A 286 18.23 37.43 22.39
CA TYR A 286 17.10 38.05 23.11
C TYR A 286 16.57 39.36 22.50
N VAL A 287 17.31 40.01 21.59
CA VAL A 287 16.97 41.40 21.17
C VAL A 287 16.16 41.47 19.86
N LYS A 288 15.93 40.36 19.13
CA LYS A 288 15.12 40.38 17.90
C LYS A 288 13.65 39.97 18.08
N PHE A 289 13.29 39.29 19.18
CA PHE A 289 11.93 38.78 19.43
C PHE A 289 11.06 39.68 20.31
N LEU A 290 11.69 40.51 21.15
CA LEU A 290 10.99 41.43 22.07
C LEU A 290 10.23 42.56 21.35
N PRO A 291 10.81 43.30 20.37
CA PRO A 291 10.10 44.41 19.76
C PRO A 291 8.92 43.95 18.90
N THR A 292 9.03 42.83 18.17
CA THR A 292 7.94 42.32 17.32
C THR A 292 6.73 41.86 18.14
N ARG A 293 6.95 41.17 19.28
CA ARG A 293 5.87 40.77 20.19
C ARG A 293 5.20 41.96 20.88
N ILE A 294 5.98 42.97 21.29
CA ILE A 294 5.44 44.18 21.91
C ILE A 294 4.61 44.98 20.89
N ILE A 295 5.09 45.09 19.64
CA ILE A 295 4.37 45.76 18.56
C ILE A 295 3.08 45.00 18.21
N SER A 296 3.12 43.67 18.06
CA SER A 296 1.92 42.89 17.79
C SER A 296 0.90 42.96 18.94
N LEU A 297 1.38 42.95 20.19
CA LEU A 297 0.51 43.07 21.36
C LEU A 297 -0.14 44.46 21.46
N PHE A 298 0.63 45.51 21.17
CA PHE A 298 0.13 46.88 21.10
C PHE A 298 -0.93 47.03 20.00
N MET A 299 -0.66 46.52 18.78
CA MET A 299 -1.62 46.53 17.68
C MET A 299 -2.89 45.74 18.02
N TYR A 300 -2.76 44.61 18.69
CA TYR A 300 -3.89 43.80 19.17
C TYR A 300 -4.79 44.56 20.15
N PHE A 301 -4.21 45.16 21.19
CA PHE A 301 -4.98 45.95 22.17
C PHE A 301 -5.60 47.20 21.54
N LEU A 302 -4.90 47.85 20.61
CA LEU A 302 -5.42 48.99 19.88
C LEU A 302 -6.66 48.62 19.04
N GLN A 303 -6.62 47.48 18.34
CA GLN A 303 -7.77 46.99 17.58
C GLN A 303 -8.97 46.65 18.47
N LEU A 304 -8.73 46.01 19.62
CA LEU A 304 -9.79 45.68 20.58
C LEU A 304 -10.42 46.95 21.17
N ALA A 305 -9.59 47.91 21.60
CA ALA A 305 -10.06 49.20 22.09
C ALA A 305 -10.88 49.94 21.03
N SER A 306 -10.38 50.02 19.79
CA SER A 306 -11.11 50.64 18.68
C SER A 306 -12.47 49.98 18.43
N ALA A 307 -12.54 48.64 18.42
CA ALA A 307 -13.79 47.92 18.21
C ALA A 307 -14.81 48.16 19.34
N THR A 308 -14.35 48.16 20.59
CA THR A 308 -15.22 48.43 21.75
C THR A 308 -15.78 49.85 21.75
N VAL A 309 -14.94 50.86 21.47
CA VAL A 309 -15.38 52.26 21.35
C VAL A 309 -16.42 52.40 20.24
N THR A 310 -16.13 51.84 19.06
CA THR A 310 -17.02 51.91 17.89
C THR A 310 -18.37 51.24 18.18
N ALA A 311 -18.38 50.10 18.87
CA ALA A 311 -19.60 49.42 19.29
C ALA A 311 -20.41 50.25 20.31
N CYS A 312 -19.76 50.77 21.36
CA CYS A 312 -20.43 51.59 22.38
C CYS A 312 -21.05 52.85 21.79
N PHE A 313 -20.34 53.56 20.91
CA PHE A 313 -20.86 54.76 20.25
C PHE A 313 -22.01 54.43 19.29
N SER A 314 -21.91 53.33 18.54
CA SER A 314 -22.99 52.92 17.63
C SER A 314 -24.26 52.52 18.39
N VAL A 315 -24.14 51.77 19.50
CA VAL A 315 -25.27 51.43 20.38
C VAL A 315 -25.86 52.67 21.03
N TYR A 316 -25.03 53.55 21.58
CA TYR A 316 -25.47 54.79 22.22
C TYR A 316 -26.28 55.65 21.25
N ARG A 317 -25.80 55.83 20.01
CA ARG A 317 -26.51 56.60 18.98
C ARG A 317 -27.79 55.92 18.50
N LEU A 318 -27.81 54.58 18.37
CA LEU A 318 -29.03 53.84 18.02
C LEU A 318 -30.09 53.84 19.13
N ALA A 319 -29.68 53.95 20.40
CA ALA A 319 -30.57 54.01 21.56
C ALA A 319 -31.14 55.42 21.83
N GLU A 320 -30.47 56.46 21.35
CA GLU A 320 -30.95 57.84 21.40
C GLU A 320 -32.10 57.99 20.37
N HIS A 321 -33.37 57.91 20.83
CA HIS A 321 -34.55 57.95 19.96
C HIS A 321 -34.64 59.26 19.17
N GLY A 322 -34.68 59.13 17.83
CA GLY A 322 -34.77 60.24 16.88
C GLY A 322 -33.41 60.87 16.65
N PHE A 323 -32.77 60.57 15.52
CA PHE A 323 -31.67 61.41 15.06
C PHE A 323 -32.26 62.81 14.89
N ASN A 324 -31.70 63.85 15.52
CA ASN A 324 -32.14 65.25 15.39
C ASN A 324 -31.86 65.81 13.97
N ALA A 325 -32.08 64.99 12.94
CA ALA A 325 -31.83 65.23 11.54
C ALA A 325 -33.14 65.66 10.86
N GLN A 326 -33.04 66.67 9.99
CA GLN A 326 -34.19 67.19 9.26
C GLN A 326 -34.50 66.30 8.05
N GLY A 327 -35.43 65.35 8.24
CA GLY A 327 -36.01 64.54 7.17
C GLY A 327 -35.98 63.03 7.41
N ASN A 328 -37.03 62.32 6.99
CA ASN A 328 -37.15 60.87 7.18
C ASN A 328 -36.00 60.08 6.51
N ASN A 329 -35.48 60.58 5.38
CA ASN A 329 -34.43 59.90 4.63
C ASN A 329 -33.04 60.01 5.31
N THR A 330 -32.76 61.13 6.00
CA THR A 330 -31.50 61.31 6.77
C THR A 330 -31.48 60.41 7.98
N GLU A 331 -32.61 60.32 8.68
CA GLU A 331 -32.75 59.46 9.85
C GLU A 331 -32.53 57.99 9.48
N GLN A 332 -33.13 57.54 8.37
CA GLN A 332 -32.94 56.19 7.84
C GLN A 332 -31.50 55.92 7.41
N ALA A 333 -30.85 56.87 6.72
CA ALA A 333 -29.48 56.72 6.26
C ALA A 333 -28.48 56.61 7.43
N LEU A 334 -28.67 57.42 8.49
CA LEU A 334 -27.88 57.35 9.73
C LEU A 334 -28.14 56.04 10.49
N THR A 335 -29.40 55.61 10.59
CA THR A 335 -29.76 54.32 11.21
C THR A 335 -29.03 53.16 10.53
N VAL A 336 -29.03 53.13 9.19
CA VAL A 336 -28.34 52.09 8.41
C VAL A 336 -26.84 52.14 8.64
N PHE A 337 -26.23 53.33 8.67
CA PHE A 337 -24.80 53.49 8.93
C PHE A 337 -24.39 52.93 10.30
N TYR A 338 -25.03 53.38 11.38
CA TYR A 338 -24.71 52.92 12.73
C TYR A 338 -25.02 51.44 12.94
N ALA A 339 -26.07 50.92 12.29
CA ALA A 339 -26.36 49.48 12.30
C ALA A 339 -25.28 48.66 11.58
N MET A 340 -24.74 49.14 10.44
CA MET A 340 -23.62 48.49 9.75
C MET A 340 -22.34 48.51 10.59
N MET A 341 -21.99 49.65 11.20
CA MET A 341 -20.82 49.76 12.09
C MET A 341 -20.95 48.86 13.33
N LEU A 342 -22.16 48.78 13.91
CA LEU A 342 -22.44 47.89 15.02
C LEU A 342 -22.34 46.42 14.62
N ALA A 343 -22.88 46.05 13.45
CA ALA A 343 -22.80 44.68 12.93
C ALA A 343 -21.35 44.26 12.65
N GLU A 344 -20.56 45.14 12.01
CA GLU A 344 -19.15 44.90 11.72
C GLU A 344 -18.33 44.70 13.00
N THR A 345 -18.43 45.63 13.95
CA THR A 345 -17.71 45.56 15.23
C THR A 345 -18.11 44.33 16.04
N SER A 346 -19.39 43.97 16.03
CA SER A 346 -19.89 42.77 16.69
C SER A 346 -19.32 41.49 16.04
N LEU A 347 -19.25 41.43 14.71
CA LEU A 347 -18.65 40.30 14.00
C LEU A 347 -17.15 40.18 14.26
N PHE A 348 -16.43 41.30 14.29
CA PHE A 348 -15.00 41.33 14.64
C PHE A 348 -14.75 40.84 16.07
N LEU A 349 -15.53 41.32 17.05
CA LEU A 349 -15.42 40.85 18.44
C LEU A 349 -15.82 39.38 18.56
N LEU A 350 -16.83 38.92 17.81
CA LEU A 350 -17.24 37.52 17.77
C LEU A 350 -16.13 36.63 17.21
N GLU A 351 -15.48 37.03 16.13
CA GLU A 351 -14.34 36.31 15.55
C GLU A 351 -13.17 36.22 16.53
N ARG A 352 -12.79 37.34 17.17
CA ARG A 352 -11.69 37.37 18.15
C ARG A 352 -11.99 36.55 19.40
N THR A 353 -13.22 36.63 19.92
CA THR A 353 -13.65 35.80 21.06
C THR A 353 -13.73 34.31 20.69
N TYR A 354 -14.17 34.00 19.47
CA TYR A 354 -14.19 32.63 18.95
C TYR A 354 -12.76 32.05 18.82
N TRP A 355 -11.82 32.83 18.28
CA TRP A 355 -10.41 32.48 18.21
C TRP A 355 -9.80 32.19 19.58
N GLU A 356 -9.94 33.14 20.51
CA GLU A 356 -9.40 33.03 21.88
C GLU A 356 -9.97 31.82 22.61
N PHE A 357 -11.28 31.59 22.49
CA PHE A 357 -11.93 30.45 23.10
C PHE A 357 -11.42 29.12 22.52
N LYS A 358 -11.29 29.01 21.19
CA LYS A 358 -10.86 27.76 20.54
C LYS A 358 -9.37 27.46 20.73
N LEU A 359 -8.49 28.44 20.59
CA LEU A 359 -7.04 28.19 20.62
C LEU A 359 -6.44 28.33 22.01
N ARG A 360 -6.88 29.31 22.83
CA ARG A 360 -6.30 29.55 24.17
C ARG A 360 -7.00 28.73 25.26
N TYR A 361 -8.34 28.70 25.26
CA TYR A 361 -9.09 28.00 26.30
C TYR A 361 -9.27 26.51 26.02
N GLN A 362 -9.72 26.14 24.82
CA GLN A 362 -9.85 24.72 24.44
C GLN A 362 -8.52 24.07 24.08
N ARG A 363 -7.43 24.85 23.99
CA ARG A 363 -6.09 24.42 23.59
C ARG A 363 -6.12 23.49 22.39
N LEU A 364 -6.95 23.83 21.41
CA LEU A 364 -7.29 22.94 20.30
C LEU A 364 -6.05 22.39 19.60
N LEU A 365 -5.02 23.22 19.43
CA LEU A 365 -3.78 22.81 18.80
C LEU A 365 -3.01 21.76 19.62
N GLU A 366 -2.89 21.94 20.94
CA GLU A 366 -2.30 20.92 21.83
C GLU A 366 -3.12 19.64 21.82
N VAL A 367 -4.45 19.75 21.77
CA VAL A 367 -5.36 18.61 21.75
C VAL A 367 -5.25 17.82 20.45
N VAL A 368 -5.25 18.47 19.29
CA VAL A 368 -5.08 17.78 17.99
C VAL A 368 -3.67 17.19 17.89
N THR A 369 -2.65 17.91 18.36
CA THR A 369 -1.27 17.40 18.37
C THR A 369 -1.15 16.13 19.23
N ARG A 370 -1.72 16.14 20.44
CA ARG A 370 -1.79 14.93 21.29
C ARG A 370 -2.64 13.81 20.69
N THR A 371 -3.72 14.15 20.01
CA THR A 371 -4.59 13.16 19.33
C THR A 371 -3.85 12.48 18.16
N CYS A 372 -2.84 13.14 17.61
CA CYS A 372 -1.94 12.61 16.60
C CYS A 372 -0.67 11.99 17.20
N GLU A 373 -0.53 11.90 18.54
CA GLU A 373 0.66 11.35 19.23
C GLU A 373 1.98 12.02 18.82
N LEU A 374 1.92 13.31 18.49
CA LEU A 374 3.08 14.09 18.09
C LEU A 374 3.79 14.69 19.31
N ASP A 375 5.10 14.88 19.20
CA ASP A 375 5.93 15.41 20.28
C ASP A 375 5.68 16.91 20.49
N GLN A 376 6.16 17.46 21.62
CA GLN A 376 6.01 18.89 21.91
C GLN A 376 6.69 19.78 20.85
N ASP A 377 7.75 19.28 20.22
CA ASP A 377 8.48 19.99 19.16
C ASP A 377 7.65 20.09 17.87
N ASP A 378 6.76 19.13 17.61
CA ASP A 378 5.90 19.10 16.43
C ASP A 378 4.69 20.07 16.55
N ILE A 379 4.42 20.59 17.75
CA ILE A 379 3.39 21.63 17.96
C ILE A 379 3.69 22.85 17.08
N GLU A 380 4.97 23.18 16.85
CA GLU A 380 5.34 24.33 16.03
C GLU A 380 4.96 24.13 14.56
N THR A 381 5.22 22.94 14.02
CA THR A 381 4.79 22.52 12.68
C THR A 381 3.27 22.53 12.55
N MET A 382 2.55 22.13 13.62
CA MET A 382 1.10 22.20 13.65
C MET A 382 0.58 23.65 13.69
N LYS A 383 1.29 24.57 14.35
CA LYS A 383 0.99 26.01 14.27
C LYS A 383 1.16 26.50 12.83
N GLN A 384 2.25 26.12 12.18
CA GLN A 384 2.52 26.49 10.79
C GLN A 384 1.43 25.98 9.84
N TYR A 385 0.96 24.74 10.03
CA TYR A 385 -0.19 24.20 9.28
C TYR A 385 -1.41 25.10 9.44
N TRP A 386 -1.79 25.40 10.69
CA TRP A 386 -2.94 26.23 11.01
C TRP A 386 -2.86 27.63 10.37
N TYR A 387 -1.72 28.31 10.50
CA TYR A 387 -1.55 29.64 9.93
C TYR A 387 -1.55 29.64 8.40
N THR A 388 -0.96 28.61 7.78
CA THR A 388 -0.98 28.44 6.32
C THR A 388 -2.41 28.25 5.83
N LEU A 389 -3.17 27.40 6.51
CA LEU A 389 -4.57 27.11 6.23
C LEU A 389 -5.46 28.36 6.37
N TYR A 390 -5.31 29.09 7.48
CA TYR A 390 -6.06 30.31 7.73
C TYR A 390 -5.75 31.39 6.69
N SER A 391 -4.46 31.61 6.40
CA SER A 391 -4.07 32.66 5.45
C SER A 391 -4.45 32.36 4.00
N ARG A 392 -4.40 31.10 3.55
CA ARG A 392 -4.93 30.69 2.23
C ARG A 392 -6.43 30.96 2.13
N SER A 393 -7.18 30.68 3.20
CA SER A 393 -8.62 30.96 3.28
C SER A 393 -8.95 32.46 3.20
N LEU A 394 -8.05 33.32 3.70
CA LEU A 394 -8.23 34.78 3.67
C LEU A 394 -7.84 35.40 2.32
N ASN A 395 -6.65 35.07 1.81
CA ASN A 395 -6.07 35.69 0.61
C ASN A 395 -6.72 35.20 -0.70
N GLY A 396 -7.14 33.93 -0.74
CA GLY A 396 -7.80 33.31 -1.89
C GLY A 396 -9.33 33.27 -1.72
N SER A 397 -9.99 32.25 -2.28
CA SER A 397 -11.35 31.87 -1.91
C SER A 397 -11.39 31.35 -0.47
N VAL A 398 -12.52 31.54 0.23
CA VAL A 398 -12.67 30.95 1.58
C VAL A 398 -12.63 29.42 1.53
N PHE A 399 -12.92 28.84 0.36
CA PHE A 399 -12.83 27.42 0.10
C PHE A 399 -11.40 26.93 -0.19
N ASP A 400 -10.45 27.82 -0.52
CA ASP A 400 -9.08 27.41 -0.86
C ASP A 400 -8.35 26.78 0.33
N GLY A 401 -8.68 27.20 1.57
CA GLY A 401 -8.18 26.53 2.76
C GLY A 401 -8.82 25.17 3.01
N LEU A 402 -10.10 24.98 2.67
CA LEU A 402 -10.75 23.66 2.80
C LEU A 402 -10.16 22.62 1.84
N GLY A 403 -9.59 23.07 0.71
CA GLY A 403 -8.93 22.20 -0.27
C GLY A 403 -7.54 21.72 0.15
N MET A 404 -6.95 22.28 1.22
CA MET A 404 -5.65 21.87 1.74
C MET A 404 -5.82 21.03 2.99
N ASP A 405 -5.30 19.80 2.96
CA ASP A 405 -5.27 18.96 4.14
C ASP A 405 -3.86 18.87 4.76
N LEU A 406 -3.77 18.12 5.86
CA LEU A 406 -2.52 17.94 6.58
C LEU A 406 -1.47 17.20 5.74
N ILE A 407 -1.88 16.26 4.89
CA ILE A 407 -0.97 15.52 4.00
C ILE A 407 -0.38 16.48 2.97
N ASP A 408 -1.20 17.26 2.27
CA ASP A 408 -0.76 18.22 1.25
C ASP A 408 0.23 19.24 1.84
N PHE A 409 -0.05 19.71 3.07
CA PHE A 409 0.88 20.56 3.81
C PHE A 409 2.23 19.88 4.07
N THR A 410 2.21 18.66 4.63
CA THR A 410 3.45 17.94 4.93
C THR A 410 4.24 17.62 3.67
N VAL A 411 3.57 17.31 2.56
CA VAL A 411 4.22 17.05 1.26
C VAL A 411 4.90 18.31 0.73
N GLU A 412 4.25 19.47 0.79
CA GLU A 412 4.85 20.75 0.41
C GLU A 412 6.09 21.06 1.26
N LYS A 413 5.99 20.83 2.57
CA LYS A 413 7.08 21.09 3.53
C LYS A 413 8.22 20.07 3.47
N LEU A 414 7.95 18.83 3.07
CA LEU A 414 8.95 17.79 2.81
C LEU A 414 9.91 18.16 1.66
N GLN A 415 9.41 18.92 0.69
CA GLN A 415 10.17 19.42 -0.47
C GLN A 415 10.97 20.69 -0.17
N SER A 416 10.79 21.30 1.00
CA SER A 416 11.55 22.48 1.41
C SER A 416 13.04 22.16 1.56
N SER A 417 13.90 23.18 1.56
CA SER A 417 15.34 23.04 1.86
C SER A 417 15.65 23.14 3.37
N ILE A 418 14.64 23.27 4.23
CA ILE A 418 14.79 23.60 5.64
C ILE A 418 14.66 22.32 6.48
N ARG A 419 15.68 22.02 7.28
CA ARG A 419 15.75 20.78 8.08
C ARG A 419 14.62 20.67 9.11
N GLU A 420 14.27 21.75 9.80
CA GLU A 420 13.20 21.75 10.81
C GLU A 420 11.83 21.48 10.19
N GLU A 421 11.55 22.09 9.01
CA GLU A 421 10.31 21.84 8.28
C GLU A 421 10.24 20.39 7.78
N GLN A 422 11.35 19.84 7.27
CA GLN A 422 11.43 18.45 6.83
C GLN A 422 11.22 17.48 8.00
N LEU A 423 11.88 17.70 9.14
CA LEU A 423 11.74 16.85 10.32
C LEU A 423 10.30 16.84 10.84
N GLY A 424 9.70 18.02 11.04
CA GLY A 424 8.32 18.13 11.48
C GLY A 424 7.34 17.48 10.49
N SER A 425 7.60 17.60 9.19
CA SER A 425 6.76 16.98 8.15
C SER A 425 6.83 15.46 8.17
N VAL A 426 8.03 14.88 8.27
CA VAL A 426 8.20 13.42 8.30
C VAL A 426 7.65 12.84 9.61
N ASN A 427 7.79 13.54 10.75
CA ASN A 427 7.21 13.12 12.02
C ASN A 427 5.68 13.06 11.94
N ILE A 428 5.05 14.10 11.40
CA ILE A 428 3.59 14.12 11.17
C ILE A 428 3.17 12.96 10.28
N LEU A 429 3.87 12.74 9.16
CA LEU A 429 3.59 11.61 8.27
C LEU A 429 3.76 10.27 8.98
N SER A 430 4.82 10.08 9.77
CA SER A 430 5.06 8.86 10.55
C SER A 430 3.95 8.58 11.55
N ALA A 431 3.46 9.61 12.24
CA ALA A 431 2.38 9.47 13.21
C ALA A 431 1.04 9.15 12.52
N LEU A 432 0.71 9.85 11.44
CA LEU A 432 -0.51 9.61 10.65
C LEU A 432 -0.56 8.18 10.09
N VAL A 433 0.60 7.69 9.64
CA VAL A 433 0.75 6.37 9.04
C VAL A 433 0.80 5.23 10.08
N SER A 434 0.93 5.54 11.38
CA SER A 434 0.99 4.55 12.46
C SER A 434 -0.37 4.28 13.13
N LYS A 435 -1.41 5.10 12.92
CA LYS A 435 -2.70 5.03 13.62
C LYS A 435 -3.74 4.12 12.92
N GLY A 436 -4.11 3.02 13.57
CA GLY A 436 -4.74 1.82 13.00
C GLY A 436 -6.16 1.85 12.41
N ASP A 437 -6.92 2.95 12.44
CA ASP A 437 -8.35 2.90 12.06
C ASP A 437 -8.73 3.67 10.77
N SER A 438 -7.82 4.51 10.23
CA SER A 438 -7.98 5.26 8.95
C SER A 438 -6.78 5.03 8.01
N MET A 439 -6.13 3.89 8.22
CA MET A 439 -4.76 3.56 7.84
C MET A 439 -4.59 3.39 6.33
N GLU A 440 -5.54 2.73 5.65
CA GLU A 440 -5.36 2.31 4.27
C GLU A 440 -5.47 3.47 3.27
N GLU A 441 -6.47 4.34 3.43
CA GLU A 441 -6.66 5.48 2.51
C GLU A 441 -5.54 6.51 2.66
N THR A 442 -5.10 6.77 3.89
CA THR A 442 -3.96 7.67 4.17
C THR A 442 -2.66 7.13 3.58
N GLN A 443 -2.36 5.84 3.80
CA GLN A 443 -1.17 5.19 3.25
C GLN A 443 -1.21 5.10 1.72
N ARG A 444 -2.38 4.79 1.15
CA ARG A 444 -2.59 4.83 -0.29
C ARG A 444 -2.38 6.22 -0.85
N ARG A 445 -2.92 7.25 -0.20
CA ARG A 445 -2.76 8.64 -0.65
C ARG A 445 -1.31 9.10 -0.61
N ILE A 446 -0.60 8.85 0.50
CA ILE A 446 0.83 9.19 0.63
C ILE A 446 1.66 8.44 -0.44
N GLY A 447 1.41 7.14 -0.61
CA GLY A 447 2.10 6.33 -1.61
C GLY A 447 1.72 6.62 -3.06
N THR A 448 0.54 7.22 -3.30
CA THR A 448 0.08 7.65 -4.63
C THR A 448 0.57 9.05 -5.01
N THR A 449 0.80 9.93 -4.02
CA THR A 449 1.23 11.31 -4.25
C THR A 449 2.60 11.36 -4.94
N PRO A 450 2.74 12.07 -6.07
CA PRO A 450 4.01 12.16 -6.81
C PRO A 450 5.11 12.83 -6.00
N GLY A 451 6.34 12.29 -6.05
CA GLY A 451 7.52 12.91 -5.45
C GLY A 451 7.70 12.62 -3.95
N VAL A 452 6.67 12.14 -3.25
CA VAL A 452 6.74 11.88 -1.79
C VAL A 452 7.62 10.68 -1.50
N VAL A 453 7.37 9.55 -2.17
CA VAL A 453 8.13 8.32 -1.97
C VAL A 453 9.57 8.51 -2.42
N GLU A 454 9.80 9.19 -3.55
CA GLU A 454 11.12 9.54 -4.05
C GLU A 454 11.89 10.40 -3.03
N ARG A 455 11.24 11.41 -2.46
CA ARG A 455 11.84 12.28 -1.45
C ARG A 455 12.14 11.55 -0.15
N LEU A 456 11.25 10.68 0.33
CA LEU A 456 11.49 9.86 1.52
C LEU A 456 12.67 8.90 1.31
N LEU A 457 12.77 8.27 0.14
CA LEU A 457 13.92 7.42 -0.20
C LEU A 457 15.22 8.21 -0.31
N GLU A 458 15.19 9.44 -0.83
CA GLU A 458 16.34 10.34 -0.84
C GLU A 458 16.77 10.69 0.59
N MET A 459 15.82 11.06 1.47
CA MET A 459 16.07 11.37 2.88
C MET A 459 16.73 10.21 3.63
N ILE A 460 16.32 8.98 3.34
CA ILE A 460 16.91 7.74 3.86
C ILE A 460 18.40 7.63 3.50
N THR A 461 18.83 8.14 2.34
CA THR A 461 20.24 8.07 1.90
C THR A 461 21.16 9.14 2.48
N TRP A 462 20.62 10.11 3.23
CA TRP A 462 21.41 11.22 3.75
C TRP A 462 22.42 10.76 4.80
N LYS A 463 23.66 11.25 4.68
CA LYS A 463 24.79 10.77 5.50
C LYS A 463 25.08 11.65 6.71
N ASP A 464 24.42 12.80 6.84
CA ASP A 464 24.69 13.71 7.95
C ASP A 464 24.19 13.08 9.28
N PRO A 465 25.03 13.02 10.34
CA PRO A 465 24.62 12.54 11.65
C PRO A 465 23.44 13.31 12.24
N SER A 466 23.32 14.60 11.94
CA SER A 466 22.25 15.46 12.43
C SER A 466 20.88 15.10 11.83
N GLU A 467 20.85 14.42 10.69
CA GLU A 467 19.62 14.00 10.01
C GLU A 467 19.18 12.58 10.38
N ALA A 468 19.80 11.97 11.39
CA ALA A 468 19.46 10.62 11.84
C ALA A 468 17.99 10.43 12.23
N GLU A 469 17.37 11.46 12.84
CA GLU A 469 15.94 11.45 13.18
C GLU A 469 15.05 11.49 11.93
N ILE A 470 15.42 12.28 10.91
CA ILE A 470 14.71 12.32 9.63
C ILE A 470 14.78 10.96 8.94
N ARG A 471 15.97 10.34 8.91
CA ARG A 471 16.15 8.97 8.37
C ARG A 471 15.28 7.96 9.08
N LYS A 472 15.21 8.03 10.42
CA LYS A 472 14.39 7.15 11.26
C LYS A 472 12.92 7.27 10.88
N ALA A 473 12.39 8.49 10.94
CA ALA A 473 10.99 8.74 10.67
C ALA A 473 10.63 8.36 9.22
N ALA A 474 11.48 8.67 8.24
CA ALA A 474 11.27 8.30 6.84
C ALA A 474 11.24 6.77 6.63
N THR A 475 12.13 6.03 7.30
CA THR A 475 12.14 4.56 7.27
C THR A 475 10.84 3.97 7.84
N ILE A 476 10.31 4.55 8.91
CA ILE A 476 9.03 4.15 9.51
C ILE A 476 7.88 4.40 8.53
N VAL A 477 7.86 5.55 7.85
CA VAL A 477 6.84 5.83 6.81
C VAL A 477 6.92 4.76 5.72
N ILE A 478 8.10 4.51 5.15
CA ILE A 478 8.28 3.49 4.10
C ILE A 478 7.86 2.09 4.57
N LYS A 479 8.23 1.68 5.78
CA LYS A 479 7.82 0.39 6.38
C LYS A 479 6.31 0.19 6.37
N HIS A 480 5.56 1.24 6.67
CA HIS A 480 4.11 1.18 6.66
C HIS A 480 3.53 1.28 5.25
N LEU A 481 4.11 2.07 4.35
CA LEU A 481 3.65 2.15 2.95
C LEU A 481 3.76 0.80 2.23
N VAL A 482 4.80 0.02 2.52
CA VAL A 482 5.05 -1.32 1.96
C VAL A 482 4.05 -2.38 2.49
N ARG A 483 3.17 -2.04 3.45
CA ARG A 483 2.03 -2.92 3.81
C ARG A 483 1.08 -3.16 2.63
N HIS A 484 1.02 -2.22 1.69
CA HIS A 484 0.13 -2.30 0.53
C HIS A 484 0.88 -2.65 -0.75
N SER A 485 0.37 -3.64 -1.47
CA SER A 485 0.99 -4.19 -2.70
C SER A 485 1.28 -3.15 -3.79
N HIS A 486 0.38 -2.17 -3.98
CA HIS A 486 0.55 -1.13 -5.00
C HIS A 486 1.76 -0.22 -4.73
N ASN A 487 2.05 0.06 -3.46
CA ASN A 487 3.20 0.87 -3.05
C ASN A 487 4.51 0.10 -3.21
N CYS A 488 4.50 -1.22 -2.98
CA CYS A 488 5.67 -2.08 -3.17
C CYS A 488 6.22 -1.99 -4.60
N PHE A 489 5.34 -2.00 -5.60
CA PHE A 489 5.76 -1.87 -7.01
C PHE A 489 6.39 -0.50 -7.29
N ARG A 490 5.84 0.59 -6.75
CA ARG A 490 6.37 1.94 -6.94
C ARG A 490 7.73 2.14 -6.27
N ILE A 491 7.84 1.74 -5.01
CA ILE A 491 9.08 1.85 -4.24
C ILE A 491 10.19 1.06 -4.91
N SER A 492 9.88 -0.19 -5.31
CA SER A 492 10.84 -1.00 -6.04
C SER A 492 11.11 -0.47 -7.44
N ALA A 493 10.18 0.23 -8.11
CA ALA A 493 10.39 0.80 -9.44
C ALA A 493 11.46 1.90 -9.45
N ILE A 494 11.52 2.72 -8.39
CA ILE A 494 12.44 3.87 -8.27
C ILE A 494 13.91 3.40 -8.39
N PRO A 495 14.70 3.97 -9.32
CA PRO A 495 16.12 3.64 -9.43
C PRO A 495 16.89 4.01 -8.16
N GLY A 496 17.80 3.16 -7.69
CA GLY A 496 18.60 3.43 -6.51
C GLY A 496 17.89 3.20 -5.17
N SER A 497 16.58 2.91 -5.17
CA SER A 497 15.80 2.75 -3.94
C SER A 497 16.21 1.52 -3.12
N LEU A 498 16.54 0.43 -3.80
CA LEU A 498 16.97 -0.79 -3.14
C LEU A 498 18.41 -0.62 -2.63
N GLU A 499 19.29 0.00 -3.41
CA GLU A 499 20.65 0.34 -2.98
C GLU A 499 20.62 1.25 -1.73
N ALA A 500 19.74 2.26 -1.73
CA ALA A 500 19.50 3.14 -0.59
C ALA A 500 19.10 2.37 0.67
N LEU A 501 18.13 1.46 0.57
CA LEU A 501 17.70 0.61 1.68
C LEU A 501 18.85 -0.30 2.14
N THR A 502 19.56 -0.95 1.22
CA THR A 502 20.69 -1.84 1.57
C THR A 502 21.85 -1.11 2.25
N ALA A 503 22.06 0.17 1.95
CA ALA A 503 23.08 0.99 2.60
C ALA A 503 22.78 1.26 4.08
N LEU A 504 21.50 1.25 4.48
CA LEU A 504 21.08 1.44 5.87
C LEU A 504 21.06 0.17 6.72
N LEU A 505 21.21 -1.00 6.09
CA LEU A 505 21.17 -2.30 6.77
C LEU A 505 22.14 -2.38 7.97
N PRO A 506 23.36 -1.80 7.95
CA PRO A 506 24.25 -1.83 9.12
C PRO A 506 23.75 -1.04 10.34
N GLU A 507 23.01 0.06 10.14
CA GLU A 507 22.51 0.93 11.21
C GLU A 507 21.12 0.49 11.72
N ARG A 508 20.27 -0.04 10.84
CA ARG A 508 18.86 -0.36 11.10
C ARG A 508 18.47 -1.71 10.50
N GLN A 509 18.98 -2.77 11.11
CA GLN A 509 18.88 -4.12 10.58
C GLN A 509 17.42 -4.61 10.50
N GLU A 510 16.64 -4.45 11.57
CA GLU A 510 15.30 -5.03 11.68
C GLU A 510 14.27 -4.34 10.78
N GLU A 511 14.18 -3.01 10.81
CA GLU A 511 13.15 -2.30 10.04
C GLU A 511 13.40 -2.39 8.53
N VAL A 512 14.66 -2.36 8.11
CA VAL A 512 15.02 -2.42 6.70
C VAL A 512 14.87 -3.85 6.14
N LEU A 513 15.24 -4.88 6.91
CA LEU A 513 15.00 -6.26 6.49
C LEU A 513 13.50 -6.58 6.39
N GLU A 514 12.68 -6.04 7.29
CA GLU A 514 11.22 -6.15 7.21
C GLU A 514 10.69 -5.49 5.93
N VAL A 515 11.15 -4.29 5.60
CA VAL A 515 10.83 -3.60 4.33
C VAL A 515 11.23 -4.46 3.13
N LEU A 516 12.45 -4.97 3.09
CA LEU A 516 12.95 -5.77 1.96
C LEU A 516 12.16 -7.08 1.79
N ASN A 517 11.83 -7.77 2.89
CA ASN A 517 11.00 -8.98 2.86
C ASN A 517 9.60 -8.69 2.30
N ARG A 518 8.99 -7.57 2.70
CA ARG A 518 7.67 -7.18 2.19
C ARG A 518 7.70 -6.65 0.75
N LEU A 519 8.83 -6.13 0.27
CA LEU A 519 9.04 -5.81 -1.14
C LEU A 519 9.24 -7.06 -2.00
N ALA A 520 9.80 -8.14 -1.42
CA ALA A 520 10.11 -9.40 -2.10
C ALA A 520 8.87 -10.29 -2.33
N VAL A 521 7.76 -9.71 -2.79
CA VAL A 521 6.51 -10.44 -3.13
C VAL A 521 6.50 -10.85 -4.60
N ASP A 522 6.90 -9.95 -5.50
CA ASP A 522 6.84 -10.17 -6.94
C ASP A 522 8.16 -10.65 -7.52
N TYR A 523 8.09 -11.56 -8.50
CA TYR A 523 9.24 -12.07 -9.25
C TYR A 523 10.23 -10.97 -9.70
N ARG A 524 9.73 -9.89 -10.30
CA ARG A 524 10.58 -8.80 -10.82
C ARG A 524 11.30 -8.06 -9.70
N THR A 525 10.63 -7.84 -8.58
CA THR A 525 11.19 -7.14 -7.43
C THR A 525 12.23 -8.01 -6.73
N CYS A 526 11.96 -9.32 -6.54
CA CYS A 526 12.94 -10.27 -6.01
C CYS A 526 14.23 -10.29 -6.84
N VAL A 527 14.11 -10.30 -8.19
CA VAL A 527 15.29 -10.24 -9.08
C VAL A 527 16.09 -8.96 -8.87
N ARG A 528 15.42 -7.80 -8.78
CA ARG A 528 16.08 -6.52 -8.51
C ARG A 528 16.78 -6.51 -7.15
N ILE A 529 16.08 -6.96 -6.10
CA ILE A 529 16.63 -7.07 -4.74
C ILE A 529 17.87 -7.97 -4.74
N GLY A 530 17.80 -9.19 -5.28
CA GLY A 530 18.96 -10.09 -5.29
C GLY A 530 20.13 -9.62 -6.15
N HIS A 531 19.87 -8.79 -7.16
CA HIS A 531 20.92 -8.18 -7.98
C HIS A 531 21.58 -6.97 -7.33
N THR A 532 21.01 -6.36 -6.28
CA THR A 532 21.68 -5.29 -5.54
C THR A 532 23.06 -5.74 -5.06
N SER A 533 24.02 -4.83 -5.17
CA SER A 533 25.43 -5.09 -4.84
C SER A 533 25.59 -5.25 -3.33
N GLY A 534 26.28 -6.31 -2.90
CA GLY A 534 26.60 -6.52 -1.49
C GLY A 534 25.48 -7.09 -0.62
N LEU A 535 24.20 -6.99 -1.01
CA LEU A 535 23.08 -7.45 -0.16
C LEU A 535 23.23 -8.92 0.25
N ILE A 536 23.44 -9.84 -0.70
CA ILE A 536 23.58 -11.27 -0.40
C ILE A 536 24.76 -11.52 0.55
N SER A 537 25.86 -10.78 0.40
CA SER A 537 27.00 -10.88 1.32
C SER A 537 26.65 -10.44 2.73
N ILE A 538 25.91 -9.33 2.88
CA ILE A 538 25.46 -8.84 4.19
C ILE A 538 24.44 -9.80 4.83
N LEU A 539 23.49 -10.33 4.05
CA LEU A 539 22.55 -11.35 4.55
C LEU A 539 23.29 -12.61 5.04
N VAL A 540 24.30 -13.04 4.28
CA VAL A 540 25.15 -14.18 4.68
C VAL A 540 25.97 -13.85 5.93
N GLU A 541 26.43 -12.61 6.11
CA GLU A 541 27.12 -12.16 7.33
C GLU A 541 26.19 -12.20 8.56
N PHE A 542 24.95 -11.74 8.43
CA PHE A 542 23.99 -11.80 9.54
C PHE A 542 23.67 -13.22 9.98
N ILE A 543 23.64 -14.19 9.06
CA ILE A 543 23.38 -15.59 9.39
C ILE A 543 24.63 -16.38 9.83
N GLN A 544 25.81 -15.76 9.89
CA GLN A 544 27.04 -16.44 10.34
C GLN A 544 27.14 -16.57 11.86
N ASP A 545 26.62 -15.59 12.60
CA ASP A 545 26.79 -15.48 14.04
C ASP A 545 25.47 -15.12 14.74
N GLU A 546 24.80 -16.17 15.22
CA GLU A 546 23.55 -16.08 15.99
C GLU A 546 23.73 -15.32 17.32
N VAL A 547 24.93 -15.31 17.89
CA VAL A 547 25.17 -14.65 19.20
C VAL A 547 25.23 -13.14 19.06
N ARG A 548 25.72 -12.65 17.90
CA ARG A 548 25.93 -11.22 17.66
C ARG A 548 24.70 -10.53 17.07
N THR A 549 23.80 -11.27 16.45
CA THR A 549 22.62 -10.74 15.75
C THR A 549 21.35 -11.00 16.54
N SER A 550 20.35 -10.11 16.45
CA SER A 550 19.06 -10.40 17.06
C SER A 550 18.40 -11.57 16.35
N LYS A 551 17.69 -12.43 17.10
CA LYS A 551 16.97 -13.58 16.53
C LYS A 551 16.05 -13.17 15.37
N GLU A 552 15.43 -12.00 15.48
CA GLU A 552 14.53 -11.47 14.44
C GLU A 552 15.28 -11.06 13.16
N VAL A 553 16.41 -10.36 13.28
CA VAL A 553 17.28 -10.03 12.14
C VAL A 553 17.81 -11.30 11.47
N PHE A 554 18.20 -12.29 12.28
CA PHE A 554 18.66 -13.59 11.80
C PHE A 554 17.57 -14.29 10.99
N ARG A 555 16.35 -14.41 11.57
CA ARG A 555 15.17 -15.01 10.93
C ARG A 555 14.80 -14.30 9.63
N GLN A 556 14.65 -12.98 9.65
CA GLN A 556 14.30 -12.18 8.48
C GLN A 556 15.36 -12.26 7.36
N SER A 557 16.64 -12.42 7.72
CA SER A 557 17.71 -12.60 6.75
C SER A 557 17.62 -13.96 6.03
N LEU A 558 17.32 -15.03 6.76
CA LEU A 558 17.07 -16.35 6.17
C LEU A 558 15.81 -16.36 5.29
N GLU A 559 14.74 -15.69 5.71
CA GLU A 559 13.51 -15.57 4.91
C GLU A 559 13.76 -14.86 3.59
N LEU A 560 14.54 -13.76 3.62
CA LEU A 560 14.90 -13.05 2.40
C LEU A 560 15.79 -13.93 1.50
N LEU A 561 16.74 -14.68 2.06
CA LEU A 561 17.54 -15.63 1.27
C LEU A 561 16.68 -16.74 0.66
N LYS A 562 15.69 -17.27 1.39
CA LYS A 562 14.74 -18.27 0.89
C LYS A 562 13.91 -17.73 -0.25
N THR A 563 13.32 -16.54 -0.11
CA THR A 563 12.51 -15.90 -1.17
C THR A 563 13.34 -15.62 -2.42
N LEU A 564 14.59 -15.16 -2.26
CA LEU A 564 15.51 -14.96 -3.38
C LEU A 564 15.93 -16.29 -4.06
N ALA A 565 16.09 -17.36 -3.29
CA ALA A 565 16.46 -18.68 -3.83
C ALA A 565 15.28 -19.39 -4.56
N ASP A 566 14.03 -19.07 -4.21
CA ASP A 566 12.82 -19.66 -4.82
C ASP A 566 12.46 -19.06 -6.20
N VAL A 567 13.08 -17.94 -6.56
CA VAL A 567 12.89 -17.30 -7.87
C VAL A 567 13.15 -18.29 -9.02
N ARG A 568 12.20 -18.43 -9.95
CA ARG A 568 12.29 -19.40 -11.06
C ARG A 568 12.93 -18.79 -12.33
N GLY A 569 13.34 -19.64 -13.27
CA GLY A 569 13.93 -19.22 -14.55
C GLY A 569 15.38 -18.75 -14.44
N ASP A 570 15.90 -18.14 -15.51
CA ASP A 570 17.34 -17.83 -15.67
C ASP A 570 17.86 -16.83 -14.64
N SER A 571 17.07 -15.80 -14.31
CA SER A 571 17.40 -14.85 -13.24
C SER A 571 17.51 -15.53 -11.88
N GLY A 572 16.59 -16.48 -11.60
CA GLY A 572 16.64 -17.29 -10.39
C GLY A 572 17.87 -18.19 -10.32
N ARG A 573 18.25 -18.82 -11.44
CA ARG A 573 19.50 -19.56 -11.56
C ARG A 573 20.71 -18.66 -11.26
N SER A 574 20.75 -17.45 -11.80
CA SER A 574 21.80 -16.46 -11.52
C SER A 574 21.87 -16.12 -10.02
N LEU A 575 20.72 -15.90 -9.38
CA LEU A 575 20.65 -15.63 -7.94
C LEU A 575 21.15 -16.81 -7.10
N ARG A 576 20.71 -18.04 -7.37
CA ARG A 576 21.20 -19.24 -6.68
C ARG A 576 22.71 -19.41 -6.82
N LYS A 577 23.26 -19.17 -8.03
CA LYS A 577 24.71 -19.16 -8.27
C LYS A 577 25.41 -18.07 -7.43
N LYS A 578 24.85 -16.86 -7.36
CA LYS A 578 25.39 -15.75 -6.56
C LYS A 578 25.38 -16.08 -5.06
N ILE A 579 24.30 -16.67 -4.54
CA ILE A 579 24.23 -17.11 -3.13
C ILE A 579 25.31 -18.15 -2.82
N VAL A 580 25.44 -19.20 -3.64
CA VAL A 580 26.46 -20.25 -3.43
C VAL A 580 27.88 -19.73 -3.63
N SER A 581 28.08 -18.72 -4.49
CA SER A 581 29.40 -18.12 -4.73
C SER A 581 29.97 -17.39 -3.51
N VAL A 582 29.13 -17.03 -2.52
CA VAL A 582 29.59 -16.48 -1.25
C VAL A 582 30.20 -17.62 -0.42
N VAL A 583 31.52 -17.58 -0.22
CA VAL A 583 32.35 -18.66 0.36
C VAL A 583 31.80 -19.26 1.65
N SER A 584 31.18 -18.46 2.50
CA SER A 584 30.65 -18.86 3.80
C SER A 584 29.18 -19.30 3.78
N ALA A 585 28.40 -19.02 2.72
CA ALA A 585 26.95 -19.15 2.73
C ALA A 585 26.48 -20.57 3.04
N VAL A 586 26.98 -21.56 2.30
CA VAL A 586 26.60 -22.97 2.50
C VAL A 586 27.06 -23.49 3.86
N ARG A 587 28.21 -23.01 4.37
CA ARG A 587 28.70 -23.37 5.71
C ARG A 587 27.83 -22.77 6.82
N SER A 588 27.36 -21.53 6.67
CA SER A 588 26.43 -20.91 7.63
C SER A 588 25.11 -21.67 7.67
N LEU A 589 24.52 -21.98 6.51
CA LEU A 589 23.30 -22.79 6.41
C LEU A 589 23.48 -24.17 7.05
N GLN A 590 24.64 -24.81 6.83
CA GLN A 590 24.98 -26.08 7.47
C GLN A 590 25.07 -25.98 9.00
N ARG A 591 25.63 -24.90 9.54
CA ARG A 591 25.66 -24.66 10.99
C ARG A 591 24.25 -24.50 11.55
N ILE A 592 23.40 -23.74 10.86
CA ILE A 592 21.99 -23.50 11.24
C ILE A 592 21.19 -24.80 11.27
N CYS A 593 21.45 -25.72 10.33
CA CYS A 593 20.86 -27.05 10.35
C CYS A 593 21.17 -27.84 11.65
N ASN A 594 22.24 -27.52 12.39
CA ASN A 594 22.58 -28.20 13.63
C ASN A 594 22.05 -27.49 14.90
N LEU A 595 21.38 -26.35 14.76
CA LEU A 595 20.77 -25.64 15.89
C LEU A 595 19.54 -26.38 16.41
N GLU A 596 19.14 -26.05 17.64
CA GLU A 596 17.93 -26.58 18.27
C GLU A 596 16.66 -25.83 17.82
N ASP A 597 16.80 -24.60 17.34
CA ASP A 597 15.68 -23.78 16.87
C ASP A 597 15.06 -24.36 15.58
N LEU A 598 13.83 -24.84 15.69
CA LEU A 598 13.11 -25.52 14.61
C LEU A 598 12.72 -24.60 13.46
N GLU A 599 12.42 -23.32 13.74
CA GLU A 599 12.05 -22.36 12.70
C GLU A 599 13.26 -22.04 11.81
N LEU A 600 14.41 -21.79 12.44
CA LEU A 600 15.66 -21.52 11.73
C LEU A 600 16.17 -22.77 10.99
N GLN A 601 16.04 -23.95 11.61
CA GLN A 601 16.39 -25.21 10.99
C GLN A 601 15.53 -25.49 9.74
N ASP A 602 14.22 -25.25 9.82
CA ASP A 602 13.28 -25.39 8.69
C ASP A 602 13.65 -24.48 7.52
N LEU A 603 13.90 -23.20 7.80
CA LEU A 603 14.33 -22.22 6.80
C LEU A 603 15.66 -22.61 6.13
N ALA A 604 16.66 -23.04 6.92
CA ALA A 604 17.95 -23.43 6.37
C ALA A 604 17.86 -24.65 5.45
N VAL A 605 17.07 -25.67 5.83
CA VAL A 605 16.83 -26.85 5.00
C VAL A 605 16.14 -26.47 3.69
N ASP A 606 15.12 -25.61 3.74
CA ASP A 606 14.44 -25.12 2.54
C ASP A 606 15.39 -24.32 1.62
N VAL A 607 16.24 -23.45 2.16
CA VAL A 607 17.23 -22.72 1.37
C VAL A 607 18.21 -23.69 0.70
N ILE A 608 18.76 -24.67 1.42
CA ILE A 608 19.69 -25.66 0.85
C ILE A 608 19.00 -26.45 -0.28
N LYS A 609 17.75 -26.89 -0.08
CA LYS A 609 16.95 -27.58 -1.10
C LYS A 609 16.79 -26.73 -2.36
N LEU A 610 16.44 -25.45 -2.20
CA LEU A 610 16.28 -24.51 -3.31
C LEU A 610 17.59 -24.28 -4.06
N LEU A 611 18.71 -24.08 -3.35
CA LEU A 611 20.03 -23.92 -3.97
C LEU A 611 20.46 -25.17 -4.76
N ALA A 612 20.13 -26.37 -4.25
CA ALA A 612 20.47 -27.65 -4.88
C ALA A 612 19.62 -27.97 -6.12
N THR A 613 18.57 -27.21 -6.42
CA THR A 613 17.76 -27.43 -7.63
C THR A 613 18.57 -27.31 -8.91
N GLU A 614 19.61 -26.47 -8.93
CA GLU A 614 20.51 -26.32 -10.07
C GLU A 614 21.56 -27.43 -10.13
N ASP A 615 21.57 -28.19 -11.22
CA ASP A 615 22.48 -29.32 -11.44
C ASP A 615 23.96 -28.93 -11.21
N GLU A 616 24.37 -27.75 -11.70
CA GLU A 616 25.74 -27.24 -11.59
C GLU A 616 26.19 -26.97 -10.14
N LEU A 617 25.25 -26.67 -9.23
CA LEU A 617 25.57 -26.29 -7.85
C LEU A 617 25.59 -27.47 -6.89
N ARG A 618 24.95 -28.60 -7.25
CA ARG A 618 24.81 -29.78 -6.39
C ARG A 618 26.15 -30.30 -5.89
N ASP A 619 27.12 -30.47 -6.79
CA ASP A 619 28.45 -31.00 -6.43
C ASP A 619 29.17 -30.05 -5.45
N CYS A 620 29.09 -28.74 -5.68
CA CYS A 620 29.73 -27.73 -4.84
C CYS A 620 29.09 -27.66 -3.43
N ILE A 621 27.76 -27.71 -3.36
CA ILE A 621 27.02 -27.75 -2.09
C ILE A 621 27.35 -29.04 -1.34
N GLY A 622 27.31 -30.19 -1.99
CA GLY A 622 27.63 -31.48 -1.37
C GLY A 622 29.11 -31.68 -1.03
N ALA A 623 30.02 -30.98 -1.72
CA ALA A 623 31.44 -30.92 -1.37
C ALA A 623 31.72 -30.08 -0.12
N THR A 624 30.81 -29.17 0.24
CA THR A 624 30.92 -28.39 1.47
C THR A 624 30.74 -29.33 2.66
N GLY A 625 31.84 -29.58 3.37
CA GLY A 625 31.90 -30.59 4.43
C GLY A 625 30.82 -30.40 5.48
N GLY A 626 30.10 -31.48 5.80
CA GLY A 626 29.08 -31.49 6.84
C GLY A 626 27.64 -31.32 6.35
N VAL A 627 27.38 -30.77 5.14
CA VAL A 627 26.00 -30.49 4.67
C VAL A 627 25.17 -31.76 4.59
N ILE A 628 25.68 -32.76 3.87
CA ILE A 628 25.01 -34.05 3.70
C ILE A 628 24.82 -34.75 5.05
N GLN A 629 25.83 -34.69 5.92
CA GLN A 629 25.79 -35.31 7.24
C GLN A 629 24.77 -34.64 8.16
N SER A 630 24.71 -33.31 8.17
CA SER A 630 23.73 -32.53 8.94
C SER A 630 22.30 -32.81 8.47
N LEU A 631 22.05 -32.79 7.16
CA LEU A 631 20.73 -33.15 6.61
C LEU A 631 20.35 -34.60 6.95
N MET A 632 21.30 -35.53 6.87
CA MET A 632 21.05 -36.92 7.24
C MET A 632 20.77 -37.07 8.74
N ALA A 633 21.45 -36.30 9.59
CA ALA A 633 21.19 -36.29 11.02
C ALA A 633 19.77 -35.80 11.35
N ILE A 634 19.29 -34.76 10.67
CA ILE A 634 17.90 -34.27 10.78
C ILE A 634 16.92 -35.34 10.27
N PHE A 635 17.17 -35.89 9.09
CA PHE A 635 16.33 -36.91 8.46
C PHE A 635 16.21 -38.19 9.32
N ALA A 636 17.29 -38.53 10.04
CA ALA A 636 17.37 -39.75 10.84
C ALA A 636 16.79 -39.65 12.25
N ARG A 637 16.33 -38.46 12.68
CA ARG A 637 15.78 -38.26 14.03
C ARG A 637 14.56 -39.17 14.24
N GLU A 638 14.46 -39.77 15.42
CA GLU A 638 13.24 -40.46 15.81
C GLU A 638 12.22 -39.43 16.25
N THR A 639 11.12 -39.34 15.51
CA THR A 639 10.10 -38.30 15.69
C THR A 639 8.74 -38.93 15.96
N ALA A 640 8.00 -38.38 16.92
CA ALA A 640 6.61 -38.74 17.12
C ALA A 640 5.78 -38.44 15.85
N PRO A 641 4.73 -39.23 15.56
CA PRO A 641 3.82 -38.92 14.46
C PRO A 641 3.20 -37.53 14.66
N ASN A 642 3.13 -36.74 13.58
CA ASN A 642 2.61 -35.36 13.56
C ASN A 642 3.39 -34.32 14.38
N SER A 643 4.69 -34.52 14.60
CA SER A 643 5.56 -33.49 15.20
C SER A 643 6.15 -32.55 14.15
N ASP A 644 6.44 -31.30 14.51
CA ASP A 644 7.16 -30.35 13.64
C ASP A 644 8.51 -30.92 13.20
N HIS A 645 9.16 -31.68 14.08
CA HIS A 645 10.38 -32.42 13.76
C HIS A 645 10.21 -33.41 12.59
N LEU A 646 9.04 -34.06 12.44
CA LEU A 646 8.77 -34.95 11.32
C LEU A 646 8.68 -34.17 10.00
N THR A 647 8.08 -32.97 10.02
CA THR A 647 7.97 -32.13 8.82
C THR A 647 9.34 -31.64 8.34
N ILE A 648 10.20 -31.22 9.27
CA ILE A 648 11.58 -30.81 8.98
C ILE A 648 12.41 -32.01 8.50
N ALA A 649 12.21 -33.19 9.10
CA ALA A 649 12.84 -34.42 8.62
C ALA A 649 12.42 -34.72 7.17
N MET A 650 11.13 -34.66 6.83
CA MET A 650 10.66 -34.86 5.46
C MET A 650 11.30 -33.86 4.48
N LYS A 651 11.35 -32.57 4.84
CA LYS A 651 12.04 -31.54 4.04
C LYS A 651 13.54 -31.80 3.89
N ALA A 652 14.22 -32.29 4.94
CA ALA A 652 15.62 -32.69 4.86
C ALA A 652 15.80 -33.87 3.90
N GLY A 653 14.86 -34.83 3.91
CA GLY A 653 14.77 -35.91 2.94
C GLY A 653 14.62 -35.39 1.50
N GLU A 654 13.74 -34.42 1.25
CA GLU A 654 13.61 -33.76 -0.06
C GLU A 654 14.92 -33.08 -0.48
N ALA A 655 15.56 -32.35 0.42
CA ALA A 655 16.84 -31.68 0.17
C ALA A 655 17.93 -32.69 -0.23
N ILE A 656 18.02 -33.83 0.48
CA ILE A 656 18.95 -34.91 0.15
C ILE A 656 18.65 -35.48 -1.24
N ILE A 657 17.38 -35.78 -1.56
CA ILE A 657 16.97 -36.29 -2.88
C ILE A 657 17.48 -35.37 -3.97
N VAL A 658 17.25 -34.06 -3.83
CA VAL A 658 17.69 -33.05 -4.82
C VAL A 658 19.23 -33.01 -4.92
N LEU A 659 19.95 -33.13 -3.80
CA LEU A 659 21.42 -33.11 -3.79
C LEU A 659 22.06 -34.33 -4.47
N VAL A 660 21.49 -35.52 -4.30
CA VAL A 660 22.05 -36.77 -4.88
C VAL A 660 21.52 -37.05 -6.28
N LEU A 661 20.43 -36.39 -6.71
CA LEU A 661 19.82 -36.60 -8.01
C LEU A 661 20.82 -36.32 -9.14
N GLN A 662 21.13 -37.37 -9.91
CA GLN A 662 22.04 -37.32 -11.06
C GLN A 662 23.44 -36.76 -10.71
N CYS A 663 23.90 -36.91 -9.46
CA CYS A 663 25.17 -36.38 -9.00
C CYS A 663 26.04 -37.48 -8.32
N PRO A 664 26.79 -38.28 -9.12
CA PRO A 664 27.58 -39.41 -8.60
C PRO A 664 28.58 -39.02 -7.51
N ASN A 665 29.20 -37.84 -7.63
CA ASN A 665 30.10 -37.32 -6.60
C ASN A 665 29.40 -37.17 -5.24
N ASN A 666 28.15 -36.70 -5.23
CA ASN A 666 27.37 -36.56 -4.00
C ASN A 666 26.89 -37.91 -3.48
N CYS A 667 26.46 -38.82 -4.35
CA CYS A 667 26.16 -40.20 -3.96
C CYS A 667 27.36 -40.85 -3.26
N SER A 668 28.56 -40.67 -3.81
CA SER A 668 29.79 -41.24 -3.24
C SER A 668 30.14 -40.65 -1.86
N ARG A 669 29.91 -39.34 -1.66
CA ARG A 669 30.07 -38.64 -0.37
C ARG A 669 29.01 -39.09 0.63
N PHE A 670 27.77 -39.27 0.18
CA PHE A 670 26.64 -39.72 0.99
C PHE A 670 26.87 -41.12 1.56
N LEU A 671 27.38 -42.03 0.72
CA LEU A 671 27.76 -43.40 1.11
C LEU A 671 29.09 -43.46 1.88
N MET A 672 29.85 -42.37 1.94
CA MET A 672 31.14 -42.25 2.63
C MET A 672 32.24 -43.18 2.07
N HIS A 673 32.23 -43.48 0.77
CA HIS A 673 33.18 -44.43 0.17
C HIS A 673 34.65 -44.06 0.38
N LYS A 674 34.98 -42.77 0.53
CA LYS A 674 36.37 -42.31 0.78
C LYS A 674 36.88 -42.62 2.18
N SER A 675 36.00 -42.91 3.15
CA SER A 675 36.39 -43.21 4.54
C SER A 675 36.73 -44.70 4.73
N TYR A 676 36.16 -45.57 3.92
CA TYR A 676 36.38 -47.01 3.96
C TYR A 676 37.47 -47.42 2.96
N ARG A 677 38.74 -47.41 3.41
CA ARG A 677 39.89 -47.92 2.61
C ARG A 677 39.81 -49.42 2.26
N LYS A 678 38.85 -50.16 2.81
CA LYS A 678 38.59 -51.59 2.56
C LYS A 678 37.07 -51.76 2.56
N GLY A 679 36.53 -52.45 1.56
CA GLY A 679 35.09 -52.62 1.32
C GLY A 679 34.25 -52.88 2.57
N GLY A 680 33.01 -52.40 2.53
CA GLY A 680 32.03 -52.54 3.59
C GLY A 680 30.73 -51.82 3.23
N VAL A 681 29.63 -52.28 3.82
CA VAL A 681 28.31 -51.66 3.68
C VAL A 681 28.24 -50.36 4.48
N SER A 682 27.90 -49.25 3.83
CA SER A 682 27.75 -47.96 4.50
C SER A 682 26.72 -48.00 5.64
N LYS A 683 27.06 -47.47 6.82
CA LYS A 683 26.12 -47.28 7.94
C LYS A 683 24.90 -46.45 7.51
N THR A 684 25.12 -45.48 6.63
CA THR A 684 24.05 -44.64 6.07
C THR A 684 23.06 -45.46 5.26
N LEU A 685 23.54 -46.43 4.47
CA LEU A 685 22.68 -47.32 3.69
C LEU A 685 21.81 -48.19 4.60
N LYS A 686 22.40 -48.80 5.63
CA LYS A 686 21.64 -49.60 6.63
C LYS A 686 20.57 -48.77 7.34
N ASN A 687 20.90 -47.52 7.70
CA ASN A 687 19.94 -46.61 8.31
C ASN A 687 18.77 -46.29 7.37
N LEU A 688 19.03 -45.99 6.09
CA LEU A 688 17.98 -45.75 5.08
C LEU A 688 17.09 -46.97 4.88
N ILE A 689 17.69 -48.17 4.81
CA ILE A 689 16.97 -49.44 4.74
C ILE A 689 16.04 -49.55 5.95
N ASN A 690 16.50 -49.29 7.18
CA ASN A 690 15.63 -49.33 8.36
C ASN A 690 14.51 -48.28 8.36
N MET A 691 14.71 -47.13 7.71
CA MET A 691 13.72 -46.06 7.61
C MET A 691 12.56 -46.35 6.65
N LEU A 692 12.65 -47.37 5.80
CA LEU A 692 11.59 -47.72 4.85
C LEU A 692 10.23 -47.98 5.51
N THR A 693 10.22 -48.45 6.77
CA THR A 693 9.00 -48.73 7.55
C THR A 693 8.57 -47.59 8.48
N LYS A 694 9.31 -46.47 8.48
CA LYS A 694 9.02 -45.27 9.27
C LYS A 694 8.19 -44.28 8.42
N PRO A 695 7.53 -43.25 8.99
CA PRO A 695 6.78 -42.25 8.23
C PRO A 695 7.61 -41.48 7.18
N VAL A 696 8.93 -41.47 7.31
CA VAL A 696 9.87 -40.91 6.32
C VAL A 696 10.20 -41.87 5.16
N GLY A 697 9.58 -43.05 5.11
CA GLY A 697 9.89 -44.15 4.21
C GLY A 697 9.84 -43.79 2.73
N VAL A 698 8.92 -42.91 2.31
CA VAL A 698 8.82 -42.40 0.93
C VAL A 698 10.12 -41.72 0.48
N HIS A 699 10.67 -40.87 1.35
CA HIS A 699 11.89 -40.13 1.09
C HIS A 699 13.08 -41.08 1.10
N ALA A 700 13.13 -42.00 2.08
CA ALA A 700 14.18 -43.03 2.15
C ALA A 700 14.22 -43.90 0.89
N ALA A 701 13.06 -44.37 0.39
CA ALA A 701 12.97 -45.15 -0.83
C ALA A 701 13.45 -44.37 -2.08
N THR A 702 13.12 -43.08 -2.15
CA THR A 702 13.53 -42.20 -3.26
C THR A 702 15.03 -41.88 -3.22
N ILE A 703 15.60 -41.68 -2.03
CA ILE A 703 17.05 -41.53 -1.84
C ILE A 703 17.76 -42.82 -2.27
N LEU A 704 17.33 -43.97 -1.78
CA LEU A 704 17.89 -45.28 -2.14
C LEU A 704 17.86 -45.52 -3.64
N ARG A 705 16.75 -45.18 -4.31
CA ARG A 705 16.63 -45.29 -5.77
C ARG A 705 17.69 -44.45 -6.47
N SER A 706 17.94 -43.23 -6.00
CA SER A 706 18.92 -42.32 -6.57
C SER A 706 20.35 -42.83 -6.39
N LEU A 707 20.62 -43.54 -5.30
CA LEU A 707 21.93 -44.13 -4.99
C LEU A 707 22.21 -45.43 -5.75
N CYS A 708 21.20 -46.13 -6.27
CA CYS A 708 21.34 -47.47 -6.87
C CYS A 708 22.41 -47.58 -7.97
N GLY A 709 22.67 -46.49 -8.71
CA GLY A 709 23.70 -46.46 -9.76
C GLY A 709 25.14 -46.47 -9.23
N ASP A 710 25.35 -46.01 -8.00
CA ASP A 710 26.67 -45.77 -7.40
C ASP A 710 27.05 -46.78 -6.29
N LEU A 711 26.18 -47.75 -6.01
CA LEU A 711 26.42 -48.78 -4.98
C LEU A 711 27.53 -49.76 -5.39
N ASN A 712 28.36 -50.17 -4.43
CA ASN A 712 29.28 -51.29 -4.60
C ASN A 712 28.55 -52.65 -4.50
N ASP A 713 29.22 -53.76 -4.82
CA ASP A 713 28.57 -55.08 -4.88
C ASP A 713 28.08 -55.57 -3.51
N GLU A 714 28.78 -55.26 -2.42
CA GLU A 714 28.35 -55.59 -1.05
C GLU A 714 27.10 -54.81 -0.63
N GLU A 715 27.02 -53.52 -0.99
CA GLU A 715 25.88 -52.65 -0.74
C GLU A 715 24.68 -53.03 -1.60
N LYS A 716 24.89 -53.42 -2.86
CA LYS A 716 23.85 -54.02 -3.70
C LYS A 716 23.29 -55.28 -3.05
N LEU A 717 24.14 -56.15 -2.52
CA LEU A 717 23.70 -57.36 -1.83
C LEU A 717 22.85 -57.03 -0.59
N GLU A 718 23.27 -56.07 0.23
CA GLU A 718 22.52 -55.63 1.42
C GLU A 718 21.16 -55.03 1.05
N LEU A 719 21.12 -54.13 0.05
CA LEU A 719 19.86 -53.54 -0.42
C LEU A 719 18.97 -54.60 -1.08
N GLY A 720 19.57 -55.57 -1.78
CA GLY A 720 18.90 -56.72 -2.37
C GLY A 720 18.23 -57.60 -1.32
N ALA A 721 18.84 -57.81 -0.15
CA ALA A 721 18.24 -58.55 0.95
C ALA A 721 16.95 -57.88 1.49
N ALA A 722 16.80 -56.55 1.31
CA ALA A 722 15.60 -55.82 1.70
C ALA A 722 14.45 -55.90 0.67
N ILE A 723 14.63 -56.58 -0.47
CA ILE A 723 13.64 -56.60 -1.56
C ILE A 723 12.26 -57.08 -1.14
N SER A 724 12.18 -58.12 -0.29
CA SER A 724 10.89 -58.65 0.19
C SER A 724 10.04 -57.57 0.86
N ARG A 725 10.67 -56.70 1.65
CA ARG A 725 10.00 -55.59 2.33
C ARG A 725 9.61 -54.48 1.36
N ILE A 726 10.42 -54.20 0.36
CA ILE A 726 10.10 -53.22 -0.69
C ILE A 726 8.90 -53.70 -1.52
N ILE A 727 8.85 -54.98 -1.89
CA ILE A 727 7.70 -55.56 -2.59
C ILE A 727 6.45 -55.53 -1.71
N GLN A 728 6.57 -55.77 -0.41
CA GLN A 728 5.46 -55.61 0.52
C GLN A 728 4.91 -54.18 0.53
N MET A 729 5.78 -53.16 0.56
CA MET A 729 5.37 -51.75 0.43
C MET A 729 4.68 -51.45 -0.90
N VAL A 730 5.10 -52.06 -2.02
CA VAL A 730 4.42 -51.92 -3.31
C VAL A 730 2.97 -52.43 -3.26
N LEU A 731 2.74 -53.51 -2.51
CA LEU A 731 1.44 -54.16 -2.41
C LEU A 731 0.50 -53.46 -1.42
N GLU A 732 1.03 -52.98 -0.30
CA GLU A 732 0.25 -52.50 0.85
C GLU A 732 0.06 -50.98 0.88
N SER A 733 1.02 -50.19 0.40
CA SER A 733 0.95 -48.73 0.43
C SER A 733 0.14 -48.14 -0.73
N THR A 734 -0.30 -46.89 -0.57
CA THR A 734 -0.98 -46.08 -1.61
C THR A 734 -0.17 -44.84 -1.98
N ASP A 735 -0.57 -44.17 -3.07
CA ASP A 735 -0.10 -42.84 -3.47
C ASP A 735 1.42 -42.70 -3.64
N LYS A 736 2.04 -41.73 -2.95
CA LYS A 736 3.45 -41.37 -3.10
C LYS A 736 4.38 -42.46 -2.55
N GLU A 737 3.98 -43.17 -1.50
CA GLU A 737 4.80 -44.25 -0.94
C GLU A 737 4.87 -45.43 -1.91
N GLN A 738 3.72 -45.78 -2.50
CA GLN A 738 3.65 -46.81 -3.53
C GLN A 738 4.48 -46.42 -4.76
N GLN A 739 4.38 -45.17 -5.21
CA GLN A 739 5.20 -44.65 -6.31
C GLN A 739 6.71 -44.79 -6.03
N ALA A 740 7.17 -44.41 -4.84
CA ALA A 740 8.57 -44.50 -4.46
C ALA A 740 9.03 -45.96 -4.35
N ALA A 741 8.22 -46.84 -3.76
CA ALA A 741 8.51 -48.27 -3.62
C ALA A 741 8.60 -48.98 -4.98
N ILE A 742 7.66 -48.73 -5.91
CA ILE A 742 7.69 -49.30 -7.26
C ILE A 742 8.95 -48.84 -7.99
N GLY A 743 9.26 -47.54 -7.89
CA GLY A 743 10.46 -46.97 -8.49
C GLY A 743 11.76 -47.58 -7.97
N LEU A 744 11.85 -47.83 -6.66
CA LEU A 744 12.98 -48.49 -6.04
C LEU A 744 13.07 -49.97 -6.45
N ALA A 745 11.96 -50.71 -6.43
CA ALA A 745 11.91 -52.11 -6.86
C ALA A 745 12.37 -52.27 -8.32
N ALA A 746 11.91 -51.39 -9.21
CA ALA A 746 12.31 -51.40 -10.62
C ALA A 746 13.82 -51.20 -10.81
N ALA A 747 14.45 -50.39 -9.93
CA ALA A 747 15.88 -50.12 -9.95
C ALA A 747 16.73 -51.27 -9.39
N ILE A 748 16.22 -52.03 -8.41
CA ILE A 748 16.94 -53.13 -7.74
C ILE A 748 16.92 -54.44 -8.55
N ILE A 749 15.76 -54.78 -9.13
CA ILE A 749 15.53 -56.08 -9.79
C ILE A 749 16.59 -56.46 -10.84
N PRO A 750 17.10 -55.54 -11.69
CA PRO A 750 18.09 -55.87 -12.72
C PRO A 750 19.38 -56.52 -12.20
N TRP A 751 19.84 -56.16 -11.00
CA TRP A 751 21.10 -56.65 -10.42
C TRP A 751 20.91 -57.51 -9.16
N LEU A 752 19.66 -57.80 -8.79
CA LEU A 752 19.34 -58.67 -7.65
C LEU A 752 19.77 -60.13 -7.92
N ASP A 753 20.33 -60.81 -6.91
CA ASP A 753 20.72 -62.22 -7.01
C ASP A 753 19.51 -63.16 -7.11
N THR A 754 19.76 -64.37 -7.61
CA THR A 754 18.70 -65.37 -7.86
C THR A 754 17.95 -65.75 -6.58
N ARG A 755 18.65 -65.82 -5.44
CA ARG A 755 18.07 -66.28 -4.17
C ARG A 755 17.09 -65.24 -3.62
N ASN A 756 17.51 -63.98 -3.53
CA ASN A 756 16.64 -62.90 -3.09
C ASN A 756 15.51 -62.62 -4.08
N PHE A 757 15.73 -62.83 -5.39
CA PHE A 757 14.66 -62.74 -6.39
C PHE A 757 13.58 -63.81 -6.19
N GLU A 758 13.97 -65.07 -5.95
CA GLU A 758 13.03 -66.15 -5.68
C GLU A 758 12.27 -65.94 -4.37
N GLN A 759 12.98 -65.60 -3.29
CA GLN A 759 12.38 -65.47 -1.96
C GLN A 759 11.53 -64.20 -1.80
N GLY A 760 11.94 -63.08 -2.40
CA GLY A 760 11.26 -61.79 -2.19
C GLY A 760 10.28 -61.37 -3.28
N VAL A 761 10.52 -61.77 -4.54
CA VAL A 761 9.68 -61.36 -5.68
C VAL A 761 8.76 -62.51 -6.13
N LEU A 762 9.31 -63.69 -6.37
CA LEU A 762 8.52 -64.82 -6.89
C LEU A 762 7.56 -65.42 -5.84
N SER A 763 7.86 -65.29 -4.56
CA SER A 763 6.97 -65.71 -3.46
C SER A 763 5.62 -64.95 -3.47
N GLN A 764 5.62 -63.67 -3.86
CA GLN A 764 4.43 -62.81 -3.93
C GLN A 764 3.94 -62.59 -5.38
N GLN A 765 4.32 -63.46 -6.32
CA GLN A 765 4.16 -63.18 -7.75
C GLN A 765 2.72 -62.95 -8.21
N SER A 766 1.74 -63.68 -7.66
CA SER A 766 0.33 -63.54 -8.02
C SER A 766 -0.21 -62.16 -7.61
N ARG A 767 0.00 -61.78 -6.35
CA ARG A 767 -0.41 -60.50 -5.79
C ARG A 767 0.27 -59.33 -6.51
N LEU A 768 1.56 -59.46 -6.85
CA LEU A 768 2.29 -58.44 -7.57
C LEU A 768 1.78 -58.28 -9.01
N CYS A 769 1.46 -59.37 -9.71
CA CYS A 769 0.86 -59.31 -11.04
C CYS A 769 -0.52 -58.63 -11.03
N GLU A 770 -1.37 -58.97 -10.06
CA GLU A 770 -2.68 -58.35 -9.88
C GLU A 770 -2.54 -56.85 -9.60
N LYS A 771 -1.64 -56.47 -8.67
CA LYS A 771 -1.42 -55.07 -8.32
C LYS A 771 -0.89 -54.24 -9.49
N ILE A 772 0.09 -54.75 -10.25
CA ILE A 772 0.60 -54.06 -11.44
C ILE A 772 -0.51 -53.91 -12.49
N THR A 773 -1.34 -54.93 -12.68
CA THR A 773 -2.47 -54.88 -13.62
C THR A 773 -3.50 -53.84 -13.20
N GLU A 774 -3.85 -53.79 -11.91
CA GLU A 774 -4.72 -52.78 -11.31
C GLU A 774 -4.19 -51.37 -11.60
N LEU A 775 -2.92 -51.09 -11.26
CA LEU A 775 -2.30 -49.77 -11.43
C LEU A 775 -2.23 -49.31 -12.90
N LEU A 776 -2.04 -50.24 -13.84
CA LEU A 776 -2.04 -49.93 -15.27
C LEU A 776 -3.45 -49.75 -15.84
N SER A 777 -4.47 -50.35 -15.22
CA SER A 777 -5.86 -50.35 -15.69
C SER A 777 -6.71 -49.16 -15.24
N GLN A 778 -6.30 -48.43 -14.20
CA GLN A 778 -6.98 -47.22 -13.75
C GLN A 778 -7.03 -46.20 -14.90
N THR A 779 -8.15 -45.51 -15.16
CA THR A 779 -8.35 -44.68 -16.37
C THR A 779 -8.36 -43.16 -16.12
N ALA A 780 -8.56 -42.70 -14.88
CA ALA A 780 -8.62 -41.27 -14.57
C ALA A 780 -7.22 -40.61 -14.62
N PRO A 781 -7.04 -39.49 -15.34
CA PRO A 781 -5.74 -38.82 -15.40
C PRO A 781 -5.46 -38.02 -14.12
N SER A 782 -4.43 -38.41 -13.36
CA SER A 782 -3.82 -37.57 -12.31
C SER A 782 -2.29 -37.59 -12.45
N ARG A 783 -1.61 -36.55 -11.95
CA ARG A 783 -0.14 -36.42 -12.08
C ARG A 783 0.60 -37.55 -11.34
N SER A 784 0.10 -37.98 -10.18
CA SER A 784 0.65 -39.12 -9.42
C SER A 784 0.45 -40.42 -10.18
N LEU A 785 -0.73 -40.64 -10.76
CA LEU A 785 -1.06 -41.80 -11.59
C LEU A 785 -0.14 -41.96 -12.80
N ASN A 786 0.20 -40.86 -13.48
CA ASN A 786 1.13 -40.91 -14.61
C ASN A 786 2.53 -41.39 -14.21
N CYS A 787 3.02 -40.95 -13.04
CA CYS A 787 4.33 -41.39 -12.53
C CYS A 787 4.29 -42.84 -12.05
N ILE A 788 3.22 -43.23 -11.35
CA ILE A 788 3.00 -44.62 -10.92
C ILE A 788 2.95 -45.55 -12.13
N ARG A 789 2.19 -45.23 -13.18
CA ARG A 789 2.15 -46.01 -14.42
C ARG A 789 3.52 -46.14 -15.06
N ARG A 790 4.28 -45.04 -15.17
CA ARG A 790 5.64 -45.08 -15.72
C ARG A 790 6.52 -46.05 -14.93
N TYR A 791 6.54 -45.93 -13.60
CA TYR A 791 7.36 -46.81 -12.76
C TYR A 791 6.85 -48.25 -12.75
N SER A 792 5.54 -48.49 -12.87
CA SER A 792 4.97 -49.83 -13.03
C SER A 792 5.40 -50.48 -14.34
N VAL A 793 5.49 -49.71 -15.43
CA VAL A 793 6.04 -50.20 -16.70
C VAL A 793 7.54 -50.46 -16.60
N GLU A 794 8.32 -49.57 -15.96
CA GLU A 794 9.75 -49.79 -15.68
C GLU A 794 9.95 -51.07 -14.84
N LEU A 795 9.14 -51.27 -13.80
CA LEU A 795 9.14 -52.47 -12.96
C LEU A 795 8.82 -53.73 -13.76
N LEU A 796 7.76 -53.69 -14.59
CA LEU A 796 7.38 -54.83 -15.44
C LEU A 796 8.49 -55.18 -16.42
N ASN A 797 9.13 -54.18 -17.04
CA ASN A 797 10.26 -54.40 -17.94
C ASN A 797 11.44 -55.04 -17.22
N SER A 798 11.82 -54.53 -16.04
CA SER A 798 12.88 -55.13 -15.21
C SER A 798 12.56 -56.58 -14.83
N LEU A 799 11.29 -56.87 -14.51
CA LEU A 799 10.83 -58.23 -14.20
C LEU A 799 10.90 -59.14 -15.42
N MET A 800 10.52 -58.66 -16.60
CA MET A 800 10.50 -59.44 -17.84
C MET A 800 11.89 -59.72 -18.43
N ALA A 801 12.85 -58.84 -18.16
CA ALA A 801 14.23 -58.95 -18.64
C ALA A 801 15.06 -60.02 -17.90
N LYS A 802 14.64 -60.47 -16.71
CA LYS A 802 15.43 -61.39 -15.89
C LYS A 802 15.41 -62.84 -16.41
N GLU A 803 16.53 -63.56 -16.33
CA GLU A 803 16.70 -64.85 -17.01
C GLU A 803 15.80 -65.98 -16.45
N ASN A 804 15.43 -65.97 -15.16
CA ASN A 804 14.59 -67.00 -14.52
C ASN A 804 13.06 -66.74 -14.60
N THR A 805 12.59 -66.15 -15.69
CA THR A 805 11.22 -65.58 -15.81
C THR A 805 10.14 -66.54 -16.27
N VAL A 806 10.39 -67.84 -16.45
CA VAL A 806 9.36 -68.77 -16.95
C VAL A 806 8.13 -68.82 -16.03
N LYS A 807 8.34 -68.83 -14.71
CA LYS A 807 7.26 -68.80 -13.71
C LYS A 807 6.51 -67.47 -13.75
N TRP A 808 7.22 -66.34 -13.72
CA TRP A 808 6.65 -64.99 -13.81
C TRP A 808 5.83 -64.77 -15.09
N ARG A 809 6.37 -65.12 -16.27
CA ARG A 809 5.68 -64.98 -17.57
C ARG A 809 4.40 -65.81 -17.62
N ARG A 810 4.36 -66.98 -16.97
CA ARG A 810 3.14 -67.82 -16.88
C ARG A 810 2.09 -67.15 -16.00
N SER A 811 2.46 -66.67 -14.82
CA SER A 811 1.56 -65.95 -13.92
C SER A 811 1.03 -64.65 -14.54
N TRP A 812 1.87 -63.87 -15.21
CA TRP A 812 1.45 -62.67 -15.94
C TRP A 812 0.45 -62.98 -17.05
N LYS A 813 0.70 -64.01 -17.86
CA LYS A 813 -0.24 -64.50 -18.89
C LYS A 813 -1.56 -64.97 -18.30
N GLN A 814 -1.56 -65.50 -17.08
CA GLN A 814 -2.76 -65.95 -16.38
C GLN A 814 -3.57 -64.76 -15.83
N CYS A 815 -2.91 -63.74 -15.28
CA CYS A 815 -3.55 -62.50 -14.83
C CYS A 815 -4.17 -61.70 -16.00
N GLN A 816 -3.54 -61.69 -17.18
CA GLN A 816 -4.12 -61.09 -18.39
C GLN A 816 -5.38 -61.79 -18.92
N ARG A 817 -5.60 -63.06 -18.54
CA ARG A 817 -6.75 -63.86 -18.99
C ARG A 817 -7.95 -63.80 -18.04
N LEU A 818 -7.83 -63.18 -16.86
CA LEU A 818 -8.95 -62.96 -15.96
C LEU A 818 -9.86 -61.87 -16.55
N PRO A 819 -11.16 -62.15 -16.78
CA PRO A 819 -12.08 -61.15 -17.30
C PRO A 819 -12.21 -60.00 -16.28
N GLN A 820 -12.23 -58.77 -16.80
CA GLN A 820 -12.51 -57.50 -16.10
C GLN A 820 -13.96 -57.43 -15.57
N THR A 821 -14.49 -58.52 -15.01
CA THR A 821 -15.85 -58.64 -14.48
C THR A 821 -15.79 -58.64 -12.97
N LYS A 822 -15.66 -57.45 -12.38
CA LYS A 822 -16.16 -57.09 -11.05
C LYS A 822 -16.05 -55.57 -10.88
N LYS A 823 -16.81 -54.85 -11.71
CA LYS A 823 -17.38 -53.56 -11.30
C LYS A 823 -18.69 -53.89 -10.60
N THR A 824 -18.72 -53.84 -9.27
CA THR A 824 -19.96 -53.93 -8.50
C THR A 824 -20.03 -52.77 -7.52
N SER A 825 -21.09 -51.97 -7.72
CA SER A 825 -21.74 -50.97 -6.87
C SER A 825 -20.89 -49.86 -6.27
#